data_AF-A0A940TWS4-F1
#
_entry.id   AF-A0A940TWS4-F1
#
_cell.length_a   1.000
_cell.length_b   1.000
_cell.length_c   1.000
_cell.angle_alpha   90.00
_cell.angle_beta   90.00
_cell.angle_gamma   90.00
#
_symmetry.space_group_name_H-M   'P 1'
#
loop_
_entity.id
_entity.type
_entity.pdbx_description
1 polymer ?
#
loop_
_entity_poly.entity_id
_entity_poly.type
_entity_poly.pdbx_seq_one_letter_code
_entity_poly.pdbx_strand_id
1 'polypeptide(L)'
;MTDINSKPTAASGDSINIDGVLINSTVIIKSQVEGYAEGVGELKEILLDIQKTVASGTEVKDIENLQPEAGDPPYLGLQYFDEKDAGHFFGREKLTARIVNRLGATQFLAIIGASGSGKSSLARAGVLPALRRGQALEDGTQPPSGSLHWEYYLITPTDHPLESLAAALLRGDPSPGAVAALAQEMRQNQRTFVLKARQLLAQSGSRRIFLLIDQFEEAFNLCRDKEEQSFFFKNLLAAVNPQENSPISILLTLRSDFYDPVAGTEGLRELVSQNQELIGPMDREELTRAVLFPAALGGWKIQQGLIQVMLDDVGREPGNLPLLSHALLETWLRRRGRTMTLSGYTDSGGVEGAIAQTAETVFQQRLTPQQRGIARLIFIRLAEIGENDLDTRRRAAFSELITRSTDEKTIEVVLDILTDSRLVTTDVIQPGDVRTVQVAHEALIRGWPTLQEWLHENRGGLLLHRELADATSDWLRRGRDPSLLFRGSRLREVKTWAAGNEDLLSLDENAFLEASQRSEVSQRLTRWAFAGSSAMLLIIIVLGVLWYQGIFSPPARMEGVYNIAVAPISIQAAGGSYGGSTQQTTEQISSWLAGYLSEELNDPNLWVWHNNPDLKRKHVIIDALPWSDPAAQENAARQTAETLEAQMVVFGNIDTSQTPPQLTLQFWISPTLGYRYEDLQGNFQSGGPIRVLDPADPGLEVQSQLKEQAVSMARLALGLYHTQLGQA
;
A
#
# COMPACT_ATOMS: atom_id res chain seq x y z
N MET A 1 7.72 -13.25 -46.44
CA MET A 1 9.15 -12.88 -46.58
C MET A 1 9.35 -11.68 -45.66
N THR A 2 9.92 -11.77 -44.47
CA THR A 2 10.90 -12.70 -43.89
C THR A 2 10.73 -12.68 -42.37
N ASP A 3 10.90 -13.85 -41.75
CA ASP A 3 10.71 -14.14 -40.32
C ASP A 3 11.63 -13.33 -39.39
N ILE A 4 11.04 -12.85 -38.29
CA ILE A 4 11.74 -12.31 -37.12
C ILE A 4 11.67 -13.41 -36.06
N ASN A 5 12.74 -14.20 -35.95
CA ASN A 5 12.92 -15.16 -34.89
C ASN A 5 14.42 -15.21 -34.54
N SER A 6 14.86 -14.31 -33.65
CA SER A 6 16.18 -14.38 -33.03
C SER A 6 16.05 -14.17 -31.53
N LYS A 7 16.04 -15.30 -30.80
CA LYS A 7 16.28 -15.36 -29.35
C LYS A 7 17.62 -14.67 -29.03
N PRO A 8 17.74 -13.93 -27.93
CA PRO A 8 19.04 -13.49 -27.45
C PRO A 8 19.78 -14.71 -26.89
N THR A 9 20.88 -15.06 -27.54
CA THR A 9 21.90 -15.99 -27.04
C THR A 9 22.42 -15.51 -25.69
N ALA A 10 22.38 -16.41 -24.70
CA ALA A 10 23.00 -16.22 -23.40
C ALA A 10 24.45 -15.75 -23.58
N ALA A 11 24.79 -14.63 -22.92
CA ALA A 11 26.15 -14.17 -22.81
C ALA A 11 26.97 -15.28 -22.12
N SER A 12 27.98 -15.77 -22.84
CA SER A 12 29.02 -16.64 -22.34
C SER A 12 29.58 -16.07 -21.03
N GLY A 13 29.50 -16.85 -19.96
CA GLY A 13 30.19 -16.53 -18.72
C GLY A 13 31.69 -16.35 -18.98
N ASP A 14 32.26 -15.27 -18.44
CA ASP A 14 33.70 -15.09 -18.33
C ASP A 14 34.29 -16.23 -17.46
N SER A 15 34.54 -17.39 -18.07
CA SER A 15 35.37 -18.43 -17.49
C SER A 15 36.79 -17.89 -17.48
N ILE A 16 37.20 -17.32 -16.34
CA ILE A 16 38.61 -17.01 -16.13
C ILE A 16 39.37 -18.31 -16.27
N ASN A 17 40.40 -18.27 -17.10
CA ASN A 17 41.32 -19.36 -17.25
C ASN A 17 42.08 -19.48 -15.92
N ILE A 18 41.57 -20.28 -14.96
CA ILE A 18 42.32 -20.62 -13.75
C ILE A 18 43.58 -21.36 -14.17
N ASP A 19 43.54 -22.11 -15.28
CA ASP A 19 44.76 -22.59 -15.92
C ASP A 19 45.65 -21.42 -16.36
N GLY A 20 45.16 -20.25 -16.75
CA GLY A 20 45.98 -19.06 -17.00
C GLY A 20 46.74 -18.52 -15.77
N VAL A 21 46.21 -18.72 -14.56
CA VAL A 21 46.91 -18.45 -13.28
C VAL A 21 47.79 -19.63 -12.86
N LEU A 22 47.43 -20.87 -13.23
CA LEU A 22 48.07 -22.13 -12.83
C LEU A 22 49.08 -22.72 -13.85
N ILE A 23 49.07 -22.33 -15.13
CA ILE A 23 49.90 -22.88 -16.22
C ILE A 23 51.32 -22.31 -16.03
N ASN A 24 52.16 -23.09 -15.33
CA ASN A 24 53.58 -22.88 -15.07
C ASN A 24 53.97 -21.76 -14.10
N SER A 25 53.18 -21.53 -13.05
CA SER A 25 53.39 -20.40 -12.14
C SER A 25 54.07 -20.81 -10.84
N THR A 26 55.40 -20.77 -10.81
CA THR A 26 56.09 -20.56 -9.54
C THR A 26 56.20 -19.06 -9.28
N VAL A 27 55.58 -18.58 -8.21
CA VAL A 27 55.62 -17.16 -7.85
C VAL A 27 56.75 -16.93 -6.85
N ILE A 28 57.60 -15.95 -7.16
CA ILE A 28 58.64 -15.45 -6.24
C ILE A 28 58.06 -14.27 -5.48
N ILE A 29 57.86 -14.42 -4.17
CA ILE A 29 57.39 -13.33 -3.31
C ILE A 29 58.60 -12.69 -2.64
N LYS A 30 59.16 -11.67 -3.29
CA LYS A 30 60.37 -10.99 -2.81
C LYS A 30 60.09 -9.94 -1.73
N SER A 31 58.99 -9.19 -1.86
CA SER A 31 58.73 -8.01 -1.00
C SER A 31 57.82 -8.26 0.19
N GLN A 32 56.92 -9.26 0.17
CA GLN A 32 55.94 -9.50 1.26
C GLN A 32 56.46 -10.39 2.41
N VAL A 33 57.52 -11.18 2.19
CA VAL A 33 58.04 -12.17 3.16
C VAL A 33 59.20 -11.64 4.00
N GLU A 34 60.01 -10.72 3.46
CA GLU A 34 61.14 -10.11 4.16
C GLU A 34 60.65 -9.19 5.29
N GLY A 35 60.44 -9.76 6.48
CA GLY A 35 60.04 -9.03 7.68
C GLY A 35 59.28 -9.84 8.73
N TYR A 36 58.67 -10.97 8.35
CA TYR A 36 57.77 -11.75 9.23
C TYR A 36 58.35 -13.06 9.76
N ALA A 37 59.50 -13.49 9.25
CA ALA A 37 60.19 -14.68 9.74
C ALA A 37 61.24 -14.30 10.81
N GLU A 38 60.80 -13.94 12.02
CA GLU A 38 61.68 -14.12 13.18
C GLU A 38 61.78 -15.63 13.46
N GLY A 39 62.78 -16.26 12.85
CA GLY A 39 63.17 -17.62 13.26
C GLY A 39 63.41 -18.65 12.16
N VAL A 40 63.89 -18.31 10.95
CA VAL A 40 64.70 -19.24 10.14
C VAL A 40 65.67 -18.42 9.30
N GLY A 41 66.97 -18.51 9.59
CA GLY A 41 68.03 -17.72 8.98
C GLY A 41 68.38 -18.03 7.52
N GLU A 42 67.40 -18.33 6.65
CA GLU A 42 67.68 -18.75 5.27
C GLU A 42 66.61 -18.41 4.21
N LEU A 43 65.68 -17.48 4.46
CA LEU A 43 64.61 -17.16 3.50
C LEU A 43 65.02 -16.08 2.47
N LYS A 44 65.97 -16.43 1.60
CA LYS A 44 66.08 -15.83 0.25
C LYS A 44 64.98 -16.41 -0.63
N GLU A 45 64.10 -15.56 -1.16
CA GLU A 45 63.10 -15.87 -2.19
C GLU A 45 62.23 -17.11 -1.91
N ILE A 46 61.05 -16.93 -1.30
CA ILE A 46 60.06 -18.02 -1.24
C ILE A 46 59.50 -18.25 -2.64
N LEU A 47 59.87 -19.39 -3.24
CA LEU A 47 59.19 -19.97 -4.40
C LEU A 47 57.95 -20.73 -3.92
N LEU A 48 56.76 -20.27 -4.31
CA LEU A 48 55.52 -21.00 -4.09
C LEU A 48 55.13 -21.81 -5.32
N ASP A 49 55.00 -23.13 -5.16
CA ASP A 49 54.47 -24.03 -6.18
C ASP A 49 52.95 -24.09 -6.09
N ILE A 50 52.28 -23.19 -6.81
CA ILE A 50 50.83 -23.03 -6.77
C ILE A 50 50.10 -24.32 -7.22
N GLN A 51 50.69 -25.09 -8.14
CA GLN A 51 50.08 -26.35 -8.60
C GLN A 51 49.99 -27.37 -7.46
N LYS A 52 50.98 -27.42 -6.56
CA LYS A 52 50.93 -28.31 -5.38
C LYS A 52 49.93 -27.86 -4.33
N THR A 53 49.55 -26.59 -4.33
CA THR A 53 48.50 -26.03 -3.47
C THR A 53 47.11 -26.50 -3.90
N VAL A 54 46.91 -26.89 -5.17
CA VAL A 54 45.61 -27.39 -5.65
C VAL A 54 45.55 -28.91 -5.57
N ALA A 55 44.67 -29.45 -4.73
CA ALA A 55 44.44 -30.89 -4.61
C ALA A 55 43.46 -31.38 -5.68
N SER A 56 43.80 -32.47 -6.39
CA SER A 56 42.91 -33.09 -7.38
C SER A 56 41.75 -33.83 -6.70
N GLY A 57 40.65 -34.06 -7.42
CA GLY A 57 39.49 -34.79 -6.88
C GLY A 57 39.80 -36.23 -6.42
N THR A 58 40.82 -36.88 -6.99
CA THR A 58 41.27 -38.21 -6.56
C THR A 58 42.02 -38.13 -5.22
N GLU A 59 42.90 -37.12 -5.04
CA GLU A 59 43.59 -36.89 -3.75
C GLU A 59 42.60 -36.61 -2.61
N VAL A 60 41.50 -35.91 -2.90
CA VAL A 60 40.50 -35.55 -1.89
C VAL A 60 39.74 -36.77 -1.36
N LYS A 61 39.40 -37.74 -2.22
CA LYS A 61 38.66 -38.95 -1.80
C LYS A 61 39.41 -39.76 -0.75
N ASP A 62 40.73 -39.80 -0.83
CA ASP A 62 41.58 -40.56 0.10
C ASP A 62 41.73 -39.89 1.47
N ILE A 63 41.37 -38.60 1.58
CA ILE A 63 41.54 -37.80 2.80
C ILE A 63 40.23 -37.37 3.46
N GLU A 64 39.06 -37.65 2.88
CA GLU A 64 37.75 -37.16 3.37
C GLU A 64 37.46 -37.48 4.85
N ASN A 65 38.07 -38.55 5.39
CA ASN A 65 37.90 -38.95 6.79
C ASN A 65 39.03 -38.48 7.72
N LEU A 66 40.02 -37.74 7.22
CA LEU A 66 41.12 -37.22 8.04
C LEU A 66 40.66 -36.05 8.90
N GLN A 67 41.08 -36.05 10.16
CA GLN A 67 40.91 -34.91 11.04
C GLN A 67 41.77 -33.71 10.57
N PRO A 68 41.37 -32.47 10.88
CA PRO A 68 42.18 -31.28 10.60
C PRO A 68 43.58 -31.37 11.23
N GLU A 69 44.63 -31.16 10.44
CA GLU A 69 46.01 -31.11 10.95
C GLU A 69 46.30 -29.75 11.59
N ALA A 70 46.93 -29.70 12.76
CA ALA A 70 47.20 -28.44 13.48
C ALA A 70 48.01 -27.42 12.65
N GLY A 71 47.78 -26.13 12.91
CA GLY A 71 48.49 -25.00 12.29
C GLY A 71 47.65 -23.72 12.39
N ASP A 72 48.20 -22.61 11.92
CA ASP A 72 47.52 -21.31 11.97
C ASP A 72 46.66 -21.05 10.72
N PRO A 73 45.47 -20.43 10.87
CA PRO A 73 44.61 -20.14 9.75
C PRO A 73 45.22 -19.05 8.85
N PRO A 74 45.21 -19.23 7.52
CA PRO A 74 45.71 -18.21 6.59
C PRO A 74 44.71 -17.06 6.36
N TYR A 75 43.51 -17.14 6.93
CA TYR A 75 42.43 -16.16 6.77
C TYR A 75 41.92 -15.69 8.14
N LEU A 76 41.59 -14.40 8.26
CA LEU A 76 41.23 -13.77 9.55
C LEU A 76 39.73 -13.69 9.82
N GLY A 77 38.89 -14.25 8.94
CA GLY A 77 37.44 -14.18 9.07
C GLY A 77 36.92 -12.75 8.89
N LEU A 78 36.10 -12.28 9.83
CA LEU A 78 35.51 -10.93 9.80
C LEU A 78 36.48 -9.81 10.24
N GLN A 79 37.68 -10.17 10.71
CA GLN A 79 38.70 -9.19 11.07
C GLN A 79 39.38 -8.62 9.81
N TYR A 80 39.80 -7.36 9.87
CA TYR A 80 40.63 -6.78 8.82
C TYR A 80 42.09 -7.23 8.99
N PHE A 81 42.87 -7.19 7.91
CA PHE A 81 44.30 -7.42 7.97
C PHE A 81 44.99 -6.16 8.51
N ASP A 82 45.83 -6.31 9.53
CA ASP A 82 46.65 -5.22 10.06
C ASP A 82 48.10 -5.32 9.56
N GLU A 83 48.95 -4.38 9.98
CA GLU A 83 50.37 -4.33 9.61
C GLU A 83 51.06 -5.67 9.89
N LYS A 84 50.74 -6.35 10.98
CA LYS A 84 51.31 -7.66 11.33
C LYS A 84 50.94 -8.79 10.35
N ASP A 85 49.85 -8.62 9.60
CA ASP A 85 49.29 -9.63 8.71
C ASP A 85 49.69 -9.41 7.24
N ALA A 86 50.58 -8.45 6.96
CA ALA A 86 50.96 -8.06 5.60
C ALA A 86 51.54 -9.22 4.76
N GLY A 87 52.17 -10.20 5.42
CA GLY A 87 52.66 -11.43 4.76
C GLY A 87 51.54 -12.32 4.22
N HIS A 88 50.30 -12.14 4.67
CA HIS A 88 49.10 -12.86 4.23
C HIS A 88 48.16 -11.98 3.39
N PHE A 89 48.52 -10.74 3.09
CA PHE A 89 47.67 -9.80 2.33
C PHE A 89 48.03 -9.79 0.85
N PHE A 90 47.20 -10.45 0.03
CA PHE A 90 47.41 -10.62 -1.42
C PHE A 90 46.24 -10.13 -2.27
N GLY A 91 46.51 -9.94 -3.56
CA GLY A 91 45.51 -9.57 -4.57
C GLY A 91 45.25 -8.06 -4.65
N ARG A 92 45.98 -7.23 -3.91
CA ARG A 92 45.86 -5.76 -3.96
C ARG A 92 47.20 -5.07 -4.23
N GLU A 93 48.15 -5.77 -4.82
CA GLU A 93 49.52 -5.28 -5.05
C GLU A 93 49.53 -4.08 -6.00
N LYS A 94 48.82 -4.18 -7.13
CA LYS A 94 48.69 -3.09 -8.12
C LYS A 94 48.05 -1.83 -7.52
N LEU A 95 47.00 -2.01 -6.72
CA LEU A 95 46.31 -0.91 -6.06
C LEU A 95 47.18 -0.26 -4.97
N THR A 96 47.90 -1.08 -4.20
CA THR A 96 48.87 -0.60 -3.20
C THR A 96 49.96 0.25 -3.86
N ALA A 97 50.53 -0.22 -4.97
CA ALA A 97 51.55 0.52 -5.71
C ALA A 97 51.04 1.86 -6.22
N ARG A 98 49.82 1.89 -6.78
CA ARG A 98 49.18 3.14 -7.21
C ARG A 98 49.04 4.14 -6.06
N ILE A 99 48.57 3.70 -4.89
CA ILE A 99 48.40 4.56 -3.71
C ILE A 99 49.76 5.07 -3.22
N VAL A 100 50.76 4.19 -3.12
CA VAL A 100 52.13 4.55 -2.70
C VAL A 100 52.76 5.57 -3.65
N ASN A 101 52.58 5.39 -4.97
CA ASN A 101 53.06 6.34 -5.98
C ASN A 101 52.42 7.74 -5.77
N ARG A 102 51.11 7.79 -5.52
CA ARG A 102 50.40 9.06 -5.26
C ARG A 102 50.87 9.75 -3.99
N LEU A 103 51.13 8.99 -2.93
CA LEU A 103 51.71 9.51 -1.68
C LEU A 103 53.14 10.06 -1.86
N GLY A 104 53.81 9.74 -2.96
CA GLY A 104 55.07 10.39 -3.35
C GLY A 104 54.89 11.81 -3.88
N ALA A 105 53.71 12.13 -4.42
CA ALA A 105 53.40 13.41 -5.07
C ALA A 105 52.57 14.35 -4.18
N THR A 106 51.83 13.83 -3.20
CA THR A 106 50.91 14.61 -2.36
C THR A 106 51.14 14.38 -0.87
N GLN A 107 50.84 15.39 -0.05
CA GLN A 107 50.86 15.26 1.43
C GLN A 107 49.54 14.74 2.00
N PHE A 108 48.51 14.65 1.16
CA PHE A 108 47.20 14.17 1.55
C PHE A 108 46.67 13.22 0.47
N LEU A 109 46.05 12.13 0.89
CA LEU A 109 45.30 11.24 0.01
C LEU A 109 44.12 10.61 0.78
N ALA A 110 42.94 10.61 0.17
CA ALA A 110 41.77 9.90 0.66
C ALA A 110 41.54 8.61 -0.15
N ILE A 111 41.47 7.46 0.52
CA ILE A 111 41.01 6.19 -0.07
C ILE A 111 39.50 6.13 0.14
N ILE A 112 38.74 6.17 -0.94
CA ILE A 112 37.28 6.17 -0.91
C ILE A 112 36.77 4.86 -1.48
N GLY A 113 35.73 4.29 -0.86
CA GLY A 113 35.07 3.09 -1.38
C GLY A 113 33.97 2.59 -0.48
N ALA A 114 33.13 1.69 -0.99
CA ALA A 114 32.03 1.10 -0.24
C ALA A 114 32.51 0.41 1.06
N SER A 115 31.62 0.24 2.04
CA SER A 115 31.93 -0.57 3.24
C SER A 115 32.32 -1.99 2.83
N GLY A 116 33.37 -2.56 3.44
CA GLY A 116 33.83 -3.92 3.14
C GLY A 116 34.57 -4.10 1.81
N SER A 117 34.91 -3.03 1.10
CA SER A 117 35.81 -3.06 -0.09
C SER A 117 37.28 -3.36 0.23
N GLY A 118 37.62 -3.47 1.52
CA GLY A 118 38.97 -3.75 2.00
C GLY A 118 39.83 -2.51 2.27
N LYS A 119 39.25 -1.30 2.41
CA LYS A 119 40.00 -0.05 2.68
C LYS A 119 40.96 -0.14 3.85
N SER A 120 40.48 -0.62 5.01
CA SER A 120 41.30 -0.74 6.22
C SER A 120 42.44 -1.74 6.04
N SER A 121 42.16 -2.92 5.49
CA SER A 121 43.19 -3.91 5.14
C SER A 121 44.21 -3.36 4.13
N LEU A 122 43.74 -2.66 3.09
CA LEU A 122 44.61 -2.03 2.09
C LEU A 122 45.53 -0.98 2.71
N ALA A 123 44.99 -0.11 3.55
CA ALA A 123 45.77 0.94 4.19
C ALA A 123 46.78 0.36 5.21
N ARG A 124 46.35 -0.60 6.05
CA ARG A 124 47.13 -1.14 7.16
C ARG A 124 48.08 -2.28 6.78
N ALA A 125 47.63 -3.23 5.97
CA ALA A 125 48.43 -4.40 5.57
C ALA A 125 49.08 -4.25 4.18
N GLY A 126 48.61 -3.31 3.35
CA GLY A 126 49.22 -2.97 2.07
C GLY A 126 50.16 -1.77 2.15
N VAL A 127 49.57 -0.59 2.35
CA VAL A 127 50.26 0.70 2.19
C VAL A 127 51.26 0.97 3.31
N LEU A 128 50.88 0.79 4.59
CA LEU A 128 51.79 1.02 5.73
C LEU A 128 53.08 0.17 5.63
N PRO A 129 53.02 -1.17 5.45
CA PRO A 129 54.20 -2.01 5.24
C PRO A 129 55.01 -1.60 4.02
N ALA A 130 54.37 -1.22 2.90
CA ALA A 130 55.06 -0.76 1.70
C ALA A 130 55.93 0.48 1.97
N LEU A 131 55.38 1.48 2.69
CA LEU A 131 56.11 2.68 3.06
C LEU A 131 57.22 2.40 4.08
N ARG A 132 56.93 1.59 5.10
CA ARG A 132 57.92 1.23 6.15
C ARG A 132 59.08 0.38 5.62
N ARG A 133 58.85 -0.46 4.61
CA ARG A 133 59.90 -1.27 3.97
C ARG A 133 60.75 -0.49 2.99
N GLY A 134 60.21 0.57 2.36
CA GLY A 134 60.96 1.42 1.44
C GLY A 134 61.55 0.71 0.22
N GLN A 135 61.10 -0.52 -0.08
CA GLN A 135 61.56 -1.33 -1.20
C GLN A 135 60.62 -1.15 -2.41
N ALA A 136 61.13 -1.45 -3.62
CA ALA A 136 60.30 -1.45 -4.82
C ALA A 136 59.16 -2.48 -4.73
N LEU A 137 57.97 -2.08 -5.18
CA LEU A 137 56.78 -2.93 -5.24
C LEU A 137 56.78 -3.82 -6.50
N GLU A 138 55.80 -4.72 -6.62
CA GLU A 138 55.72 -5.72 -7.71
C GLU A 138 55.81 -5.09 -9.12
N ASP A 139 55.21 -3.90 -9.31
CA ASP A 139 55.24 -3.16 -10.57
C ASP A 139 56.46 -2.24 -10.75
N GLY A 140 57.43 -2.31 -9.82
CA GLY A 140 58.63 -1.47 -9.81
C GLY A 140 58.45 -0.10 -9.17
N THR A 141 57.24 0.24 -8.69
CA THR A 141 56.98 1.50 -7.99
C THR A 141 57.86 1.61 -6.74
N GLN A 142 58.57 2.73 -6.60
CA GLN A 142 59.36 3.03 -5.41
C GLN A 142 58.54 3.83 -4.40
N PRO A 143 58.54 3.44 -3.11
CA PRO A 143 58.00 4.28 -2.05
C PRO A 143 58.68 5.65 -1.99
N PRO A 144 58.02 6.67 -1.41
CA PRO A 144 58.60 8.00 -1.27
C PRO A 144 59.98 7.95 -0.59
N SER A 145 60.94 8.71 -1.12
CA SER A 145 62.32 8.72 -0.62
C SER A 145 62.39 9.02 0.87
N GLY A 146 63.02 8.12 1.64
CA GLY A 146 63.16 8.24 3.09
C GLY A 146 61.94 7.82 3.91
N SER A 147 60.92 7.22 3.29
CA SER A 147 59.75 6.63 3.99
C SER A 147 60.12 5.61 5.07
N LEU A 148 61.26 4.92 4.91
CA LEU A 148 61.92 4.09 5.93
C LEU A 148 62.13 4.78 7.29
N HIS A 149 62.28 6.11 7.29
CA HIS A 149 62.63 6.92 8.47
C HIS A 149 61.51 7.92 8.83
N TRP A 150 60.28 7.59 8.45
CA TRP A 150 59.11 8.36 8.88
C TRP A 150 58.60 7.84 10.22
N GLU A 151 57.96 8.72 10.97
CA GLU A 151 57.21 8.35 12.17
C GLU A 151 55.76 8.04 11.76
N TYR A 152 55.33 6.82 11.98
CA TYR A 152 53.99 6.35 11.61
C TYR A 152 53.04 6.43 12.79
N TYR A 153 51.85 7.00 12.55
CA TYR A 153 50.77 7.08 13.51
C TYR A 153 49.48 6.60 12.86
N LEU A 154 48.67 5.87 13.62
CA LEU A 154 47.39 5.34 13.20
C LEU A 154 46.34 5.83 14.20
N ILE A 155 45.23 6.36 13.69
CA ILE A 155 44.06 6.67 14.49
C ILE A 155 42.80 6.15 13.80
N THR A 156 41.82 5.80 14.63
CA THR A 156 40.42 5.70 14.24
C THR A 156 39.67 6.72 15.08
N PRO A 157 39.01 7.72 14.46
CA PRO A 157 38.28 8.73 15.22
C PRO A 157 37.23 8.11 16.13
N THR A 158 37.03 8.68 17.32
CA THR A 158 35.98 8.31 18.27
C THR A 158 34.93 9.43 18.37
N ASP A 159 34.05 9.34 19.38
CA ASP A 159 33.21 10.46 19.80
C ASP A 159 34.00 11.71 20.24
N HIS A 160 35.28 11.54 20.59
CA HIS A 160 36.26 12.57 20.91
C HIS A 160 37.48 12.51 19.96
N PRO A 161 37.36 13.00 18.72
CA PRO A 161 38.40 12.86 17.69
C PRO A 161 39.69 13.63 18.02
N LEU A 162 39.63 14.73 18.79
CA LEU A 162 40.84 15.44 19.22
C LEU A 162 41.61 14.64 20.27
N GLU A 163 40.92 13.95 21.18
CA GLU A 163 41.55 13.05 22.16
C GLU A 163 42.21 11.86 21.46
N SER A 164 41.55 11.28 20.45
CA SER A 164 42.11 10.19 19.63
C SER A 164 43.42 10.60 18.95
N LEU A 165 43.46 11.80 18.37
CA LEU A 165 44.69 12.35 17.77
C LEU A 165 45.77 12.64 18.82
N ALA A 166 45.40 13.25 19.95
CA ALA A 166 46.32 13.55 21.03
C ALA A 166 46.96 12.30 21.63
N ALA A 167 46.16 11.25 21.88
CA ALA A 167 46.62 9.97 22.42
C ALA A 167 47.65 9.32 21.49
N ALA A 168 47.40 9.30 20.18
CA ALA A 168 48.34 8.74 19.21
C ALA A 168 49.69 9.48 19.22
N LEU A 169 49.68 10.81 19.32
CA LEU A 169 50.92 11.61 19.28
C LEU A 169 51.77 11.50 20.54
N LEU A 170 51.17 11.22 21.69
CA LEU A 170 51.90 11.18 22.96
C LEU A 170 52.74 9.92 23.15
N ARG A 171 52.43 8.81 22.46
CA ARG A 171 53.10 7.49 22.52
C ARG A 171 53.17 6.87 23.94
N GLY A 172 53.26 5.54 24.01
CA GLY A 172 53.31 4.81 25.29
C GLY A 172 51.95 4.72 25.97
N ASP A 173 51.94 4.75 27.30
CA ASP A 173 50.73 4.77 28.15
C ASP A 173 50.52 6.19 28.73
N PRO A 174 50.09 7.16 27.90
CA PRO A 174 49.96 8.55 28.33
C PRO A 174 48.86 8.67 29.38
N SER A 175 49.09 9.49 30.40
CA SER A 175 48.05 9.75 31.40
C SER A 175 46.82 10.40 30.74
N PRO A 176 45.60 10.06 31.16
CA PRO A 176 44.39 10.68 30.62
C PRO A 176 44.42 12.21 30.67
N GLY A 177 45.04 12.79 31.72
CA GLY A 177 45.21 14.23 31.85
C GLY A 177 46.12 14.86 30.77
N ALA A 178 47.16 14.16 30.31
CA ALA A 178 48.03 14.65 29.25
C ALA A 178 47.32 14.62 27.88
N VAL A 179 46.54 13.57 27.63
CA VAL A 179 45.70 13.46 26.42
C VAL A 179 44.68 14.59 26.38
N ALA A 180 43.93 14.78 27.46
CA ALA A 180 42.93 15.85 27.57
C ALA A 180 43.53 17.25 27.42
N ALA A 181 44.72 17.49 28.01
CA ALA A 181 45.41 18.77 27.88
C ALA A 181 45.79 19.08 26.42
N LEU A 182 46.40 18.11 25.71
CA LEU A 182 46.78 18.29 24.31
C LEU A 182 45.55 18.43 23.39
N ALA A 183 44.49 17.65 23.64
CA ALA A 183 43.23 17.78 22.91
C ALA A 183 42.62 19.18 23.09
N GLN A 184 42.65 19.71 24.33
CA GLN A 184 42.18 21.06 24.62
C GLN A 184 43.03 22.14 23.92
N GLU A 185 44.35 21.97 23.86
CA GLU A 185 45.23 22.86 23.08
C GLU A 185 44.91 22.83 21.58
N MET A 186 44.57 21.66 21.02
CA MET A 186 44.14 21.52 19.62
C MET A 186 42.76 22.17 19.38
N ARG A 187 41.86 22.13 20.37
CA ARG A 187 40.55 22.79 20.32
C ARG A 187 40.66 24.31 20.34
N GLN A 188 41.76 24.86 20.87
CA GLN A 188 41.99 26.30 20.91
C GLN A 188 42.81 26.82 19.73
N ASN A 189 43.66 25.98 19.12
CA ASN A 189 44.56 26.38 18.06
C ASN A 189 44.72 25.29 17.00
N GLN A 190 44.32 25.59 15.76
CA GLN A 190 44.41 24.69 14.62
C GLN A 190 45.84 24.33 14.20
N ARG A 191 46.87 25.02 14.70
CA ARG A 191 48.29 24.72 14.43
C ARG A 191 48.91 23.80 15.47
N THR A 192 48.22 23.46 16.55
CA THR A 192 48.77 22.66 17.64
C THR A 192 49.28 21.31 17.13
N PHE A 193 48.57 20.65 16.22
CA PHE A 193 49.05 19.41 15.62
C PHE A 193 50.39 19.58 14.88
N VAL A 194 50.52 20.61 14.03
CA VAL A 194 51.75 20.90 13.28
C VAL A 194 52.92 21.23 14.22
N LEU A 195 52.68 22.03 15.26
CA LEU A 195 53.69 22.39 16.25
C LEU A 195 54.17 21.16 17.03
N LYS A 196 53.23 20.30 17.46
CA LYS A 196 53.55 19.06 18.18
C LYS A 196 54.32 18.09 17.28
N ALA A 197 53.94 17.95 16.02
CA ALA A 197 54.63 17.13 15.04
C ALA A 197 56.10 17.57 14.86
N ARG A 198 56.35 18.87 14.72
CA ARG A 198 57.72 19.43 14.62
C ARG A 198 58.54 19.13 15.88
N GLN A 199 57.93 19.25 17.06
CA GLN A 199 58.59 18.90 18.32
C GLN A 199 59.00 17.41 18.36
N LEU A 200 58.10 16.51 17.96
CA LEU A 200 58.36 15.06 17.94
C LEU A 200 59.44 14.67 16.93
N LEU A 201 59.43 15.28 15.75
CA LEU A 201 60.46 15.04 14.72
C LEU A 201 61.84 15.56 15.14
N ALA A 202 61.89 16.71 15.81
CA ALA A 202 63.13 17.23 16.38
C ALA A 202 63.74 16.31 17.46
N GLN A 203 62.89 15.58 18.20
CA GLN A 203 63.32 14.64 19.25
C GLN A 203 63.76 13.28 18.68
N SER A 204 63.05 12.76 17.68
CA SER A 204 63.32 11.46 17.07
C SER A 204 64.45 11.50 16.03
N GLY A 205 64.71 12.67 15.42
CA GLY A 205 65.60 12.79 14.26
C GLY A 205 64.95 12.35 12.94
N SER A 206 63.69 11.95 12.98
CA SER A 206 62.90 11.59 11.80
C SER A 206 62.53 12.83 10.99
N ARG A 207 62.28 12.66 9.68
CA ARG A 207 62.05 13.80 8.77
C ARG A 207 60.59 14.14 8.55
N ARG A 208 59.68 13.19 8.80
CA ARG A 208 58.26 13.32 8.46
C ARG A 208 57.40 12.41 9.33
N ILE A 209 56.20 12.88 9.64
CA ILE A 209 55.12 12.10 10.24
C ILE A 209 54.20 11.60 9.12
N PHE A 210 53.86 10.32 9.14
CA PHE A 210 52.78 9.74 8.35
C PHE A 210 51.62 9.39 9.27
N LEU A 211 50.47 10.01 9.06
CA LEU A 211 49.24 9.77 9.82
C LEU A 211 48.26 8.99 8.93
N LEU A 212 47.96 7.75 9.32
CA LEU A 212 46.82 7.00 8.80
C LEU A 212 45.59 7.28 9.67
N ILE A 213 44.53 7.84 9.07
CA ILE A 213 43.23 8.01 9.70
C ILE A 213 42.27 6.99 9.09
N ASP A 214 42.09 5.86 9.77
CA ASP A 214 41.23 4.78 9.28
C ASP A 214 39.81 4.96 9.83
N GLN A 215 38.80 4.73 8.98
CA GLN A 215 37.38 4.96 9.24
C GLN A 215 37.10 6.43 9.59
N PHE A 216 37.49 7.35 8.69
CA PHE A 216 37.31 8.79 8.90
C PHE A 216 35.83 9.18 9.09
N GLU A 217 34.90 8.39 8.54
CA GLU A 217 33.46 8.53 8.75
C GLU A 217 33.04 8.60 10.23
N GLU A 218 33.77 7.95 11.14
CA GLU A 218 33.45 7.95 12.58
C GLU A 218 33.53 9.35 13.19
N ALA A 219 34.38 10.22 12.62
CA ALA A 219 34.45 11.63 13.04
C ALA A 219 33.13 12.37 12.76
N PHE A 220 32.33 11.93 11.77
CA PHE A 220 31.01 12.49 11.48
C PHE A 220 29.90 11.84 12.30
N ASN A 221 29.96 10.52 12.49
CA ASN A 221 28.92 9.72 13.13
C ASN A 221 28.94 9.77 14.66
N LEU A 222 30.11 9.58 15.27
CA LEU A 222 30.23 9.43 16.73
C LEU A 222 30.35 10.78 17.44
N CYS A 223 31.05 11.74 16.83
CA CYS A 223 31.31 13.03 17.45
C CYS A 223 30.06 13.92 17.46
N ARG A 224 29.49 14.08 18.65
CA ARG A 224 28.31 14.94 18.87
C ARG A 224 28.66 16.42 19.06
N ASP A 225 29.89 16.71 19.47
CA ASP A 225 30.39 18.07 19.66
C ASP A 225 30.88 18.66 18.32
N LYS A 226 30.06 19.54 17.72
CA LYS A 226 30.36 20.16 16.43
C LYS A 226 31.56 21.11 16.48
N GLU A 227 31.87 21.69 17.63
CA GLU A 227 33.05 22.54 17.78
C GLU A 227 34.31 21.68 17.80
N GLU A 228 34.32 20.59 18.58
CA GLU A 228 35.42 19.62 18.58
C GLU A 228 35.69 19.06 17.18
N GLN A 229 34.63 18.59 16.50
CA GLN A 229 34.68 18.12 15.12
C GLN A 229 35.30 19.16 14.18
N SER A 230 34.86 20.42 14.27
CA SER A 230 35.40 21.51 13.44
C SER A 230 36.90 21.73 13.69
N PHE A 231 37.35 21.74 14.95
CA PHE A 231 38.76 21.93 15.27
C PHE A 231 39.62 20.73 14.91
N PHE A 232 39.09 19.51 14.98
CA PHE A 232 39.76 18.33 14.45
C PHE A 232 40.07 18.51 12.96
N PHE A 233 39.07 18.87 12.15
CA PHE A 233 39.27 19.11 10.72
C PHE A 233 40.23 20.26 10.43
N LYS A 234 40.12 21.38 11.17
CA LYS A 234 41.06 22.51 11.02
C LYS A 234 42.51 22.12 11.32
N ASN A 235 42.75 21.28 12.32
CA ASN A 235 44.10 20.76 12.60
C ASN A 235 44.64 19.90 11.45
N LEU A 236 43.80 19.06 10.83
CA LEU A 236 44.20 18.26 9.67
C LEU A 236 44.48 19.13 8.43
N LEU A 237 43.63 20.14 8.18
CA LEU A 237 43.82 21.09 7.08
C LEU A 237 45.10 21.91 7.23
N ALA A 238 45.41 22.37 8.44
CA ALA A 238 46.67 23.04 8.73
C ALA A 238 47.88 22.12 8.49
N ALA A 239 47.75 20.83 8.84
CA ALA A 239 48.81 19.85 8.68
C ALA A 239 49.20 19.53 7.23
N VAL A 240 48.32 19.78 6.26
CA VAL A 240 48.60 19.53 4.83
C VAL A 240 48.56 20.81 4.00
N ASN A 241 48.57 21.98 4.66
CA ASN A 241 48.60 23.27 3.98
C ASN A 241 49.97 23.48 3.30
N PRO A 242 50.02 23.65 1.95
CA PRO A 242 51.26 23.84 1.22
C PRO A 242 52.07 25.05 1.69
N GLN A 243 51.42 26.10 2.21
CA GLN A 243 52.08 27.32 2.69
C GLN A 243 52.79 27.12 4.04
N GLU A 244 52.42 26.09 4.81
CA GLU A 244 53.03 25.84 6.13
C GLU A 244 54.30 25.00 6.05
N ASN A 245 54.61 24.41 4.89
CA ASN A 245 55.69 23.43 4.71
C ASN A 245 55.72 22.41 5.86
N SER A 246 54.55 21.83 6.14
CA SER A 246 54.35 20.92 7.26
C SER A 246 55.04 19.58 6.99
N PRO A 247 55.74 18.98 7.97
CA PRO A 247 56.39 17.68 7.82
C PRO A 247 55.42 16.53 8.06
N ILE A 248 54.15 16.67 7.68
CA ILE A 248 53.10 15.68 7.90
C ILE A 248 52.58 15.20 6.54
N SER A 249 52.29 13.91 6.43
CA SER A 249 51.54 13.34 5.33
C SER A 249 50.38 12.52 5.89
N ILE A 250 49.19 12.69 5.31
CA ILE A 250 47.95 12.09 5.80
C ILE A 250 47.40 11.17 4.73
N LEU A 251 47.14 9.93 5.12
CA LEU A 251 46.29 9.00 4.38
C LEU A 251 45.03 8.81 5.20
N LEU A 252 43.85 8.95 4.60
CA LEU A 252 42.60 8.59 5.28
C LEU A 252 41.81 7.56 4.49
N THR A 253 41.02 6.75 5.18
CA THR A 253 40.01 5.90 4.56
C THR A 253 38.63 6.50 4.84
N LEU A 254 37.78 6.53 3.82
CA LEU A 254 36.43 7.09 3.90
C LEU A 254 35.45 6.22 3.14
N ARG A 255 34.25 6.01 3.69
CA ARG A 255 33.17 5.37 2.93
C ARG A 255 32.56 6.32 1.90
N SER A 256 32.18 5.78 0.74
CA SER A 256 31.62 6.55 -0.36
C SER A 256 30.27 7.24 -0.05
N ASP A 257 29.50 6.75 0.92
CA ASP A 257 28.26 7.36 1.39
C ASP A 257 28.48 8.62 2.25
N PHE A 258 29.74 8.95 2.60
CA PHE A 258 30.08 10.14 3.40
C PHE A 258 30.51 11.36 2.55
N TYR A 259 30.25 11.35 1.24
CA TYR A 259 30.51 12.52 0.39
C TYR A 259 29.70 13.75 0.82
N ASP A 260 28.44 13.58 1.22
CA ASP A 260 27.58 14.71 1.62
C ASP A 260 28.08 15.40 2.90
N PRO A 261 28.39 14.67 4.00
CA PRO A 261 29.07 15.25 5.16
C PRO A 261 30.38 15.98 4.82
N VAL A 262 31.20 15.41 3.93
CA VAL A 262 32.45 16.05 3.47
C VAL A 262 32.16 17.32 2.69
N ALA A 263 31.16 17.33 1.82
CA ALA A 263 30.78 18.50 1.01
C ALA A 263 30.30 19.67 1.87
N GLY A 264 29.69 19.39 3.03
CA GLY A 264 29.28 20.38 4.02
C GLY A 264 30.40 20.96 4.88
N THR A 265 31.64 20.46 4.74
CA THR A 265 32.78 20.85 5.58
C THR A 265 33.77 21.73 4.80
N GLU A 266 33.95 22.97 5.26
CA GLU A 266 34.84 23.96 4.63
C GLU A 266 36.29 23.46 4.54
N GLY A 267 36.90 23.57 3.36
CA GLY A 267 38.28 23.18 3.08
C GLY A 267 38.50 21.68 2.89
N LEU A 268 37.73 20.83 3.58
CA LEU A 268 37.82 19.37 3.45
C LEU A 268 37.30 18.91 2.09
N ARG A 269 36.23 19.52 1.58
CA ARG A 269 35.67 19.24 0.24
C ARG A 269 36.72 19.40 -0.85
N GLU A 270 37.39 20.54 -0.89
CA GLU A 270 38.42 20.85 -1.89
C GLU A 270 39.60 19.87 -1.77
N LEU A 271 40.04 19.60 -0.55
CA LEU A 271 41.17 18.73 -0.27
C LEU A 271 40.91 17.28 -0.74
N VAL A 272 39.74 16.72 -0.40
CA VAL A 272 39.33 15.37 -0.81
C VAL A 272 39.10 15.30 -2.32
N SER A 273 38.37 16.26 -2.90
CA SER A 273 38.08 16.28 -4.33
C SER A 273 39.35 16.29 -5.20
N GLN A 274 40.42 16.95 -4.77
CA GLN A 274 41.68 17.02 -5.50
C GLN A 274 42.56 15.78 -5.28
N ASN A 275 42.39 15.08 -4.17
CA ASN A 275 43.35 14.07 -3.69
C ASN A 275 42.63 12.82 -3.18
N GLN A 276 41.87 12.15 -4.04
CA GLN A 276 41.17 10.90 -3.70
C GLN A 276 41.49 9.78 -4.69
N GLU A 277 41.57 8.55 -4.19
CA GLU A 277 41.56 7.31 -4.97
C GLU A 277 40.29 6.54 -4.64
N LEU A 278 39.41 6.37 -5.63
CA LEU A 278 38.20 5.56 -5.50
C LEU A 278 38.54 4.10 -5.78
N ILE A 279 38.31 3.23 -4.80
CA ILE A 279 38.56 1.80 -4.90
C ILE A 279 37.27 1.02 -5.16
N GLY A 280 37.35 0.07 -6.08
CA GLY A 280 36.26 -0.85 -6.42
C GLY A 280 36.36 -2.19 -5.67
N PRO A 281 35.36 -3.09 -5.88
CA PRO A 281 35.48 -4.48 -5.46
C PRO A 281 36.72 -5.13 -6.10
N MET A 282 37.20 -6.21 -5.48
CA MET A 282 38.28 -7.01 -6.08
C MET A 282 37.77 -7.68 -7.34
N ASP A 283 38.57 -7.69 -8.40
CA ASP A 283 38.29 -8.54 -9.54
C ASP A 283 38.57 -10.02 -9.20
N ARG A 284 38.16 -10.93 -10.07
CA ARG A 284 38.34 -12.36 -9.81
C ARG A 284 39.81 -12.82 -9.79
N GLU A 285 40.72 -12.14 -10.50
CA GLU A 285 42.15 -12.44 -10.44
C GLU A 285 42.71 -12.05 -9.08
N GLU A 286 42.40 -10.82 -8.64
CA GLU A 286 42.70 -10.30 -7.31
C GLU A 286 42.16 -11.23 -6.22
N LEU A 287 40.88 -11.64 -6.30
CA LEU A 287 40.26 -12.57 -5.35
C LEU A 287 40.95 -13.94 -5.35
N THR A 288 41.27 -14.48 -6.53
CA THR A 288 41.96 -15.78 -6.64
C THR A 288 43.32 -15.73 -5.94
N ARG A 289 44.09 -14.65 -6.12
CA ARG A 289 45.37 -14.44 -5.41
C ARG A 289 45.16 -14.33 -3.90
N ALA A 290 44.16 -13.57 -3.47
CA ALA A 290 43.82 -13.38 -2.06
C ALA A 290 43.42 -14.70 -1.35
N VAL A 291 42.85 -15.65 -2.08
CA VAL A 291 42.55 -16.99 -1.55
C VAL A 291 43.77 -17.89 -1.59
N LEU A 292 44.42 -18.00 -2.75
CA LEU A 292 45.39 -19.06 -3.02
C LEU A 292 46.75 -18.83 -2.37
N PHE A 293 47.24 -17.58 -2.32
CA PHE A 293 48.61 -17.31 -1.86
C PHE A 293 48.78 -17.42 -0.34
N PRO A 294 47.83 -16.95 0.51
CA PRO A 294 47.89 -17.23 1.94
C PRO A 294 47.89 -18.73 2.27
N ALA A 295 47.09 -19.52 1.55
CA ALA A 295 47.05 -20.97 1.71
C ALA A 295 48.39 -21.60 1.31
N ALA A 296 48.96 -21.20 0.17
CA ALA A 296 50.25 -21.69 -0.32
C ALA A 296 51.39 -21.38 0.66
N LEU A 297 51.43 -20.17 1.24
CA LEU A 297 52.43 -19.81 2.27
C LEU A 297 52.32 -20.68 3.52
N GLY A 298 51.10 -20.99 3.94
CA GLY A 298 50.86 -21.88 5.09
C GLY A 298 51.01 -23.38 4.75
N GLY A 299 51.37 -23.73 3.52
CA GLY A 299 51.43 -25.13 3.06
C GLY A 299 50.07 -25.84 3.12
N TRP A 300 48.98 -25.09 2.98
CA TRP A 300 47.61 -25.60 2.95
C TRP A 300 47.21 -25.92 1.51
N LYS A 301 46.47 -26.99 1.30
CA LYS A 301 45.92 -27.36 0.00
C LYS A 301 44.48 -26.89 -0.13
N ILE A 302 44.06 -26.58 -1.35
CA ILE A 302 42.69 -26.22 -1.71
C ILE A 302 42.22 -27.18 -2.80
N GLN A 303 41.06 -27.80 -2.62
CA GLN A 303 40.47 -28.68 -3.62
C GLN A 303 40.22 -27.93 -4.94
N GLN A 304 40.53 -28.58 -6.06
CA GLN A 304 40.21 -28.07 -7.39
C GLN A 304 38.71 -27.78 -7.54
N GLY A 305 38.38 -26.60 -8.06
CA GLY A 305 36.99 -26.15 -8.23
C GLY A 305 36.44 -25.38 -7.02
N LEU A 306 37.05 -25.50 -5.83
CA LEU A 306 36.55 -24.84 -4.62
C LEU A 306 36.61 -23.31 -4.72
N ILE A 307 37.71 -22.77 -5.24
CA ILE A 307 37.87 -21.32 -5.40
C ILE A 307 36.76 -20.78 -6.31
N GLN A 308 36.48 -21.45 -7.42
CA GLN A 308 35.47 -21.04 -8.40
C GLN A 308 34.10 -21.01 -7.75
N VAL A 309 33.73 -22.07 -7.02
CA VAL A 309 32.47 -22.12 -6.27
C VAL A 309 32.39 -20.96 -5.27
N MET A 310 33.44 -20.72 -4.48
CA MET A 310 33.47 -19.60 -3.53
C MET A 310 33.33 -18.23 -4.22
N LEU A 311 34.00 -18.01 -5.35
CA LEU A 311 33.93 -16.75 -6.09
C LEU A 311 32.59 -16.56 -6.79
N ASP A 312 31.94 -17.64 -7.21
CA ASP A 312 30.60 -17.61 -7.78
C ASP A 312 29.55 -17.30 -6.71
N ASP A 313 29.68 -17.90 -5.52
CA ASP A 313 28.80 -17.65 -4.38
C ASP A 313 28.92 -16.22 -3.83
N VAL A 314 30.12 -15.63 -3.87
CA VAL A 314 30.38 -14.23 -3.49
C VAL A 314 29.85 -13.22 -4.51
N GLY A 315 29.78 -13.57 -5.80
CA GLY A 315 29.38 -12.64 -6.85
C GLY A 315 30.30 -11.41 -7.00
N ARG A 316 29.78 -10.32 -7.58
CA ARG A 316 30.53 -9.07 -7.87
C ARG A 316 30.12 -7.88 -7.00
N GLU A 317 29.31 -8.10 -5.96
CA GLU A 317 28.71 -6.99 -5.19
C GLU A 317 29.71 -6.37 -4.18
N PRO A 318 29.62 -5.05 -3.93
CA PRO A 318 30.48 -4.38 -2.95
C PRO A 318 30.22 -4.89 -1.53
N GLY A 319 31.28 -5.12 -0.75
CA GLY A 319 31.17 -5.48 0.67
C GLY A 319 31.29 -6.97 0.98
N ASN A 320 31.57 -7.82 -0.02
CA ASN A 320 31.57 -9.28 0.16
C ASN A 320 32.91 -9.85 0.64
N LEU A 321 33.99 -9.06 0.67
CA LEU A 321 35.31 -9.54 1.12
C LEU A 321 35.32 -10.08 2.56
N PRO A 322 34.70 -9.43 3.56
CA PRO A 322 34.63 -9.98 4.92
C PRO A 322 33.89 -11.32 4.97
N LEU A 323 32.83 -11.47 4.17
CA LEU A 323 32.04 -12.71 4.10
C LEU A 323 32.83 -13.84 3.45
N LEU A 324 33.55 -13.55 2.37
CA LEU A 324 34.47 -14.50 1.75
C LEU A 324 35.56 -14.93 2.75
N SER A 325 36.19 -13.99 3.44
CA SER A 325 37.21 -14.27 4.46
C SER A 325 36.65 -15.14 5.61
N HIS A 326 35.41 -14.90 6.03
CA HIS A 326 34.72 -15.74 7.00
C HIS A 326 34.46 -17.15 6.49
N ALA A 327 33.89 -17.29 5.28
CA ALA A 327 33.66 -18.59 4.68
C ALA A 327 34.95 -19.39 4.48
N LEU A 328 36.05 -18.73 4.10
CA LEU A 328 37.38 -19.31 3.97
C LEU A 328 37.92 -19.81 5.32
N LEU A 329 37.79 -19.02 6.39
CA LEU A 329 38.19 -19.43 7.73
C LEU A 329 37.38 -20.64 8.21
N GLU A 330 36.06 -20.62 8.04
CA GLU A 330 35.17 -21.72 8.45
C GLU A 330 35.45 -23.00 7.65
N THR A 331 35.77 -22.87 6.36
CA THR A 331 36.21 -23.98 5.51
C THR A 331 37.54 -24.53 5.97
N TRP A 332 38.47 -23.65 6.34
CA TRP A 332 39.76 -24.06 6.87
C TRP A 332 39.60 -24.79 8.20
N LEU A 333 38.73 -24.33 9.10
CA LEU A 333 38.43 -25.02 10.36
C LEU A 333 37.86 -26.43 10.13
N ARG A 334 37.09 -26.62 9.06
CA ARG A 334 36.49 -27.91 8.65
C ARG A 334 37.32 -28.67 7.61
N ARG A 335 38.59 -28.29 7.39
CA ARG A 335 39.49 -28.97 6.44
C ARG A 335 39.67 -30.45 6.78
N ARG A 336 40.17 -31.22 5.80
CA ARG A 336 40.56 -32.62 5.99
C ARG A 336 42.08 -32.74 5.88
N GLY A 337 42.75 -33.06 6.98
CA GLY A 337 44.21 -32.95 7.08
C GLY A 337 44.67 -31.52 6.80
N ARG A 338 45.41 -31.33 5.70
CA ARG A 338 45.88 -30.01 5.22
C ARG A 338 45.06 -29.43 4.07
N THR A 339 43.97 -30.08 3.67
CA THR A 339 43.22 -29.73 2.46
C THR A 339 41.86 -29.12 2.80
N MET A 340 41.62 -27.90 2.33
CA MET A 340 40.30 -27.28 2.27
C MET A 340 39.49 -27.94 1.16
N THR A 341 38.39 -28.59 1.51
CA THR A 341 37.57 -29.40 0.60
C THR A 341 36.23 -28.72 0.31
N LEU A 342 35.60 -29.09 -0.80
CA LEU A 342 34.25 -28.68 -1.15
C LEU A 342 33.24 -29.19 -0.11
N SER A 343 33.44 -30.41 0.40
CA SER A 343 32.66 -30.95 1.52
C SER A 343 32.76 -30.07 2.76
N GLY A 344 33.97 -29.66 3.16
CA GLY A 344 34.18 -28.77 4.31
C GLY A 344 33.55 -27.38 4.13
N TYR A 345 33.52 -26.87 2.89
CA TYR A 345 32.83 -25.63 2.55
C TYR A 345 31.31 -25.77 2.60
N THR A 346 30.75 -26.86 2.09
CA THR A 346 29.32 -27.13 2.21
C THR A 346 28.91 -27.37 3.66
N ASP A 347 29.73 -28.09 4.44
CA ASP A 347 29.53 -28.33 5.88
C ASP A 347 29.59 -27.03 6.71
N SER A 348 30.32 -26.01 6.23
CA SER A 348 30.30 -24.67 6.85
C SER A 348 29.07 -23.84 6.46
N GLY A 349 28.23 -24.34 5.56
CA GLY A 349 27.14 -23.58 4.95
C GLY A 349 27.59 -22.62 3.84
N GLY A 350 28.84 -22.71 3.40
CA GLY A 350 29.41 -21.82 2.38
C GLY A 350 29.36 -20.33 2.74
N VAL A 351 29.29 -19.47 1.73
CA VAL A 351 29.13 -18.01 1.91
C VAL A 351 27.73 -17.68 2.43
N GLU A 352 26.70 -18.43 2.02
CA GLU A 352 25.32 -18.20 2.49
C GLU A 352 25.19 -18.43 4.01
N GLY A 353 25.82 -19.47 4.56
CA GLY A 353 25.87 -19.76 5.99
C GLY A 353 26.62 -18.70 6.80
N ALA A 354 27.74 -18.20 6.28
CA ALA A 354 28.50 -17.08 6.87
C ALA A 354 27.65 -15.80 6.97
N ILE A 355 26.85 -15.50 5.94
CA ILE A 355 25.92 -14.37 5.92
C ILE A 355 24.79 -14.59 6.93
N ALA A 356 24.19 -15.78 6.95
CA ALA A 356 23.11 -16.14 7.87
C ALA A 356 23.53 -16.01 9.34
N GLN A 357 24.71 -16.50 9.70
CA GLN A 357 25.23 -16.41 11.06
C GLN A 357 25.50 -14.95 11.47
N THR A 358 26.06 -14.15 10.55
CA THR A 358 26.27 -12.72 10.79
C THR A 358 24.95 -12.00 11.01
N ALA A 359 23.94 -12.28 10.17
CA ALA A 359 22.61 -11.71 10.29
C ALA A 359 21.94 -12.06 11.61
N GLU A 360 21.99 -13.34 12.00
CA GLU A 360 21.43 -13.80 13.26
C GLU A 360 22.13 -13.16 14.46
N THR A 361 23.46 -13.04 14.43
CA THR A 361 24.24 -12.40 15.50
C THR A 361 23.88 -10.93 15.65
N VAL A 362 23.79 -10.19 14.55
CA VAL A 362 23.40 -8.77 14.57
C VAL A 362 21.97 -8.62 15.10
N PHE A 363 21.05 -9.43 14.60
CA PHE A 363 19.65 -9.42 15.01
C PHE A 363 19.47 -9.72 16.51
N GLN A 364 20.20 -10.70 17.04
CA GLN A 364 20.07 -11.12 18.43
C GLN A 364 20.91 -10.29 19.41
N GLN A 365 22.09 -9.82 19.03
CA GLN A 365 23.05 -9.24 19.97
C GLN A 365 23.20 -7.73 19.83
N ARG A 366 23.02 -7.16 18.63
CA ARG A 366 23.20 -5.72 18.39
C ARG A 366 21.89 -4.93 18.41
N LEU A 367 20.76 -5.59 18.12
CA LEU A 367 19.45 -4.96 18.13
C LEU A 367 18.71 -5.21 19.45
N THR A 368 18.17 -4.14 20.03
CA THR A 368 17.23 -4.19 21.15
C THR A 368 15.90 -4.84 20.73
N PRO A 369 15.08 -5.35 21.68
CA PRO A 369 13.79 -5.96 21.35
C PRO A 369 12.86 -5.09 20.50
N GLN A 370 12.84 -3.76 20.75
CA GLN A 370 12.06 -2.81 19.94
C GLN A 370 12.64 -2.68 18.51
N GLN A 371 13.97 -2.57 18.39
CA GLN A 371 14.64 -2.47 17.09
C GLN A 371 14.51 -3.75 16.26
N ARG A 372 14.40 -4.93 16.88
CA ARG A 372 14.18 -6.20 16.17
C ARG A 372 12.85 -6.22 15.41
N GLY A 373 11.79 -5.63 15.97
CA GLY A 373 10.51 -5.47 15.28
C GLY A 373 10.65 -4.65 13.99
N ILE A 374 11.41 -3.54 14.07
CA ILE A 374 11.72 -2.67 12.93
C ILE A 374 12.59 -3.41 11.91
N ALA A 375 13.63 -4.10 12.35
CA ALA A 375 14.50 -4.87 11.45
C ALA A 375 13.74 -5.98 10.73
N ARG A 376 12.83 -6.69 11.40
CA ARG A 376 11.94 -7.67 10.77
C ARG A 376 11.12 -7.02 9.65
N LEU A 377 10.51 -5.87 9.92
CA LEU A 377 9.75 -5.13 8.91
C LEU A 377 10.62 -4.73 7.71
N ILE A 378 11.81 -4.20 7.97
CA ILE A 378 12.78 -3.84 6.92
C ILE A 378 13.09 -5.07 6.07
N PHE A 379 13.52 -6.19 6.64
CA PHE A 379 13.90 -7.36 5.84
C PHE A 379 12.74 -7.96 5.04
N ILE A 380 11.53 -8.00 5.60
CA ILE A 380 10.33 -8.41 4.86
C ILE A 380 10.08 -7.48 3.66
N ARG A 381 10.28 -6.16 3.83
CA ARG A 381 10.11 -5.18 2.74
C ARG A 381 11.14 -5.30 1.63
N LEU A 382 12.36 -5.71 1.98
CA LEU A 382 13.47 -5.83 1.05
C LEU A 382 13.54 -7.20 0.36
N ALA A 383 12.60 -8.11 0.65
CA ALA A 383 12.45 -9.38 -0.05
C ALA A 383 11.31 -9.30 -1.09
N GLU A 384 11.50 -9.96 -2.22
CA GLU A 384 10.50 -10.18 -3.25
C GLU A 384 10.15 -11.66 -3.31
N ILE A 385 8.86 -11.96 -3.16
CA ILE A 385 8.35 -13.33 -3.14
C ILE A 385 8.20 -13.80 -4.59
N GLY A 386 9.01 -14.78 -4.97
CA GLY A 386 8.97 -15.38 -6.31
C GLY A 386 7.84 -16.41 -6.48
N GLU A 387 7.35 -16.58 -7.71
CA GLU A 387 6.34 -17.60 -8.06
C GLU A 387 6.91 -19.05 -7.98
N ASN A 388 8.22 -19.23 -8.06
CA ASN A 388 8.91 -20.53 -8.12
C ASN A 388 9.83 -20.81 -6.91
N ASP A 389 9.44 -20.39 -5.69
CA ASP A 389 10.20 -20.56 -4.42
C ASP A 389 11.57 -19.86 -4.32
N LEU A 390 12.00 -19.15 -5.37
CA LEU A 390 13.20 -18.31 -5.32
C LEU A 390 12.80 -16.89 -4.90
N ASP A 391 12.86 -16.64 -3.59
CA ASP A 391 12.71 -15.30 -3.04
C ASP A 391 13.95 -14.46 -3.42
N THR A 392 13.72 -13.34 -4.10
CA THR A 392 14.78 -12.44 -4.60
C THR A 392 14.84 -11.17 -3.76
N ARG A 393 15.88 -10.35 -3.94
CA ARG A 393 15.92 -9.05 -3.27
C ARG A 393 15.06 -8.02 -4.01
N ARG A 394 14.53 -7.09 -3.25
CA ARG A 394 13.84 -5.90 -3.73
C ARG A 394 14.56 -4.64 -3.28
N ARG A 395 14.48 -3.61 -4.11
CA ARG A 395 14.80 -2.24 -3.71
C ARG A 395 13.53 -1.49 -3.27
N ALA A 396 13.54 -0.95 -2.06
CA ALA A 396 12.44 -0.16 -1.50
C ALA A 396 12.88 1.29 -1.29
N ALA A 397 11.97 2.26 -1.43
CA ALA A 397 12.25 3.63 -1.03
C ALA A 397 12.28 3.75 0.49
N PHE A 398 13.12 4.65 1.04
CA PHE A 398 13.19 4.87 2.49
C PHE A 398 11.83 5.25 3.09
N SER A 399 11.01 6.02 2.36
CA SER A 399 9.65 6.38 2.78
C SER A 399 8.72 5.18 2.96
N GLU A 400 8.95 4.06 2.27
CA GLU A 400 8.16 2.83 2.43
C GLU A 400 8.42 2.14 3.78
N LEU A 401 9.55 2.45 4.45
CA LEU A 401 9.92 1.89 5.74
C LEU A 401 9.28 2.65 6.91
N ILE A 402 8.77 3.88 6.66
CA ILE A 402 8.18 4.74 7.69
C ILE A 402 6.73 4.31 7.95
N THR A 403 6.48 3.75 9.13
CA THR A 403 5.16 3.30 9.59
C THR A 403 4.60 4.19 10.70
N ARG A 404 3.30 4.05 11.01
CA ARG A 404 2.67 4.83 12.09
C ARG A 404 3.23 4.51 13.49
N SER A 405 3.76 3.30 13.67
CA SER A 405 4.29 2.81 14.95
C SER A 405 5.77 3.11 15.17
N THR A 406 6.47 3.69 14.18
CA THR A 406 7.93 3.86 14.24
C THR A 406 8.36 5.29 13.89
N ASP A 407 9.21 5.88 14.73
CA ASP A 407 9.85 7.17 14.45
C ASP A 407 10.93 7.02 13.36
N GLU A 408 11.00 8.00 12.45
CA GLU A 408 11.96 8.03 11.33
C GLU A 408 13.41 7.88 11.83
N LYS A 409 13.75 8.59 12.91
CA LYS A 409 15.09 8.51 13.53
C LYS A 409 15.43 7.11 14.05
N THR A 410 14.44 6.36 14.53
CA THR A 410 14.67 5.01 15.02
C THR A 410 14.92 4.04 13.86
N ILE A 411 14.23 4.23 12.73
CA ILE A 411 14.49 3.48 11.50
C ILE A 411 15.90 3.79 10.99
N GLU A 412 16.32 5.05 11.01
CA GLU A 412 17.69 5.42 10.63
C GLU A 412 18.73 4.72 11.50
N VAL A 413 18.59 4.75 12.82
CA VAL A 413 19.51 4.03 13.72
C VAL A 413 19.56 2.53 13.42
N VAL A 414 18.42 1.89 13.13
CA VAL A 414 18.40 0.47 12.77
C VAL A 414 19.07 0.24 11.42
N LEU A 415 18.79 1.07 10.42
CA LEU A 415 19.42 0.99 9.11
C LEU A 415 20.92 1.23 9.18
N ASP A 416 21.39 2.13 10.03
CA ASP A 416 22.82 2.37 10.25
C ASP A 416 23.47 1.10 10.81
N ILE A 417 22.88 0.47 11.85
CA ILE A 417 23.38 -0.80 12.40
C ILE A 417 23.42 -1.91 11.32
N LEU A 418 22.37 -2.03 10.51
CA LEU A 418 22.27 -3.04 9.45
C LEU A 418 23.24 -2.76 8.30
N THR A 419 23.46 -1.50 7.95
CA THR A 419 24.40 -1.07 6.90
C THR A 419 25.84 -1.26 7.36
N ASP A 420 26.15 -0.90 8.60
CA ASP A 420 27.46 -1.12 9.22
C ASP A 420 27.80 -2.60 9.33
N SER A 421 26.78 -3.42 9.58
CA SER A 421 26.89 -4.88 9.61
C SER A 421 26.79 -5.54 8.23
N ARG A 422 26.66 -4.76 7.14
CA ARG A 422 26.59 -5.21 5.73
C ARG A 422 25.44 -6.16 5.42
N LEU A 423 24.33 -6.03 6.14
CA LEU A 423 23.10 -6.78 5.85
C LEU A 423 22.23 -6.04 4.84
N VAL A 424 22.35 -4.71 4.79
CA VAL A 424 21.56 -3.82 3.93
C VAL A 424 22.51 -2.82 3.25
N THR A 425 22.14 -2.38 2.05
CA THR A 425 22.81 -1.30 1.32
C THR A 425 21.81 -0.18 1.04
N THR A 426 22.29 1.06 1.10
CA THR A 426 21.52 2.26 0.75
C THR A 426 22.13 2.93 -0.47
N ASP A 427 21.29 3.37 -1.40
CA ASP A 427 21.68 3.99 -2.66
C ASP A 427 20.76 5.17 -2.96
N VAL A 428 21.23 6.16 -3.73
CA VAL A 428 20.44 7.35 -4.10
C VAL A 428 20.24 7.36 -5.61
N ILE A 429 18.99 7.22 -6.05
CA ILE A 429 18.67 7.18 -7.48
C ILE A 429 18.36 8.58 -7.99
N GLN A 430 19.02 8.96 -9.07
CA GLN A 430 18.69 10.15 -9.86
C GLN A 430 17.82 9.79 -11.08
N PRO A 431 16.91 10.69 -11.55
CA PRO A 431 16.63 12.03 -11.02
C PRO A 431 15.66 12.01 -9.82
N GLY A 432 15.89 12.88 -8.83
CA GLY A 432 15.00 13.08 -7.69
C GLY A 432 15.55 12.69 -6.32
N ASP A 433 16.84 12.32 -6.23
CA ASP A 433 17.57 12.01 -5.00
C ASP A 433 16.80 11.11 -4.03
N VAL A 434 16.15 10.07 -4.58
CA VAL A 434 15.37 9.13 -3.78
C VAL A 434 16.32 8.16 -3.10
N ARG A 435 16.41 8.24 -1.76
CA ARG A 435 17.12 7.25 -0.94
C ARG A 435 16.37 5.92 -1.01
N THR A 436 17.09 4.92 -1.50
CA THR A 436 16.62 3.54 -1.63
C THR A 436 17.42 2.61 -0.74
N VAL A 437 16.77 1.55 -0.31
CA VAL A 437 17.29 0.54 0.61
C VAL A 437 17.07 -0.83 -0.02
N GLN A 438 18.06 -1.72 0.06
CA GLN A 438 17.98 -3.09 -0.45
C GLN A 438 18.86 -4.03 0.38
N VAL A 439 18.56 -5.33 0.40
CA VAL A 439 19.45 -6.31 1.03
C VAL A 439 20.82 -6.29 0.34
N ALA A 440 21.88 -6.37 1.13
CA ALA A 440 23.25 -6.35 0.62
C ALA A 440 23.54 -7.55 -0.30
N HIS A 441 22.96 -8.73 -0.01
CA HIS A 441 23.14 -9.95 -0.80
C HIS A 441 21.87 -10.82 -0.78
N GLU A 442 21.48 -11.40 -1.93
CA GLU A 442 20.33 -12.34 -2.00
C GLU A 442 20.54 -13.61 -1.17
N ALA A 443 21.79 -13.98 -0.91
CA ALA A 443 22.16 -15.10 -0.04
C ALA A 443 21.62 -14.92 1.39
N LEU A 444 21.38 -13.68 1.84
CA LEU A 444 20.72 -13.45 3.11
C LEU A 444 19.28 -13.97 3.11
N ILE A 445 18.55 -13.76 2.01
CA ILE A 445 17.15 -14.15 1.87
C ILE A 445 17.03 -15.68 1.80
N ARG A 446 17.99 -16.33 1.12
CA ARG A 446 18.02 -17.80 0.95
C ARG A 446 18.63 -18.54 2.14
N GLY A 447 19.63 -17.96 2.79
CA GLY A 447 20.46 -18.64 3.79
C GLY A 447 20.06 -18.37 5.23
N TRP A 448 19.34 -17.29 5.53
CA TRP A 448 19.01 -16.91 6.92
C TRP A 448 17.69 -17.54 7.39
N PRO A 449 17.71 -18.54 8.29
CA PRO A 449 16.50 -19.30 8.64
C PRO A 449 15.40 -18.43 9.26
N THR A 450 15.77 -17.45 10.08
CA THR A 450 14.83 -16.53 10.76
C THR A 450 14.08 -15.66 9.75
N LEU A 451 14.74 -15.18 8.70
CA LEU A 451 14.07 -14.44 7.63
C LEU A 451 13.17 -15.34 6.79
N GLN A 452 13.63 -16.56 6.48
CA GLN A 452 12.79 -17.53 5.77
C GLN A 452 11.52 -17.85 6.56
N GLU A 453 11.61 -18.05 7.87
CA GLU A 453 10.45 -18.26 8.73
C GLU A 453 9.45 -17.09 8.59
N TRP A 454 9.92 -15.84 8.68
CA TRP A 454 9.04 -14.67 8.51
C TRP A 454 8.38 -14.59 7.13
N LEU A 455 9.12 -14.95 6.07
CA LEU A 455 8.58 -14.96 4.71
C LEU A 455 7.58 -16.12 4.51
N HIS A 456 7.80 -17.28 5.13
CA HIS A 456 6.93 -18.44 5.03
C HIS A 456 5.64 -18.33 5.87
N GLU A 457 5.70 -17.71 7.06
CA GLU A 457 4.57 -17.57 7.99
C GLU A 457 3.31 -16.97 7.34
N ASN A 458 3.45 -16.03 6.40
CA ASN A 458 2.32 -15.38 5.73
C ASN A 458 2.60 -14.99 4.27
N ARG A 459 3.06 -15.93 3.42
CA ARG A 459 3.33 -15.65 1.99
C ARG A 459 2.15 -14.98 1.28
N GLY A 460 0.93 -15.48 1.50
CA GLY A 460 -0.28 -14.91 0.90
C GLY A 460 -0.54 -13.45 1.31
N GLY A 461 -0.36 -13.13 2.59
CA GLY A 461 -0.47 -11.76 3.07
C GLY A 461 0.62 -10.83 2.55
N LEU A 462 1.85 -11.33 2.43
CA LEU A 462 2.96 -10.56 1.86
C LEU A 462 2.78 -10.28 0.36
N LEU A 463 2.13 -11.16 -0.39
CA LEU A 463 1.73 -10.88 -1.78
C LEU A 463 0.68 -9.76 -1.87
N LEU A 464 -0.33 -9.77 -0.99
CA LEU A 464 -1.31 -8.67 -0.90
C LEU A 464 -0.65 -7.35 -0.49
N HIS A 465 0.32 -7.42 0.41
CA HIS A 465 1.13 -6.27 0.82
C HIS A 465 1.94 -5.69 -0.33
N ARG A 466 2.58 -6.57 -1.11
CA ARG A 466 3.36 -6.20 -2.30
C ARG A 466 2.47 -5.50 -3.31
N GLU A 467 1.29 -6.07 -3.59
CA GLU A 467 0.32 -5.51 -4.51
C GLU A 467 -0.15 -4.11 -4.06
N LEU A 468 -0.37 -3.93 -2.75
CA LEU A 468 -0.70 -2.63 -2.16
C LEU A 468 0.44 -1.62 -2.32
N ALA A 469 1.68 -2.02 -2.05
CA ALA A 469 2.86 -1.16 -2.18
C ALA A 469 3.05 -0.66 -3.62
N ASP A 470 2.93 -1.56 -4.60
CA ASP A 470 3.07 -1.22 -6.02
C ASP A 470 1.95 -0.27 -6.48
N ALA A 471 0.70 -0.56 -6.11
CA ALA A 471 -0.43 0.32 -6.41
C ALA A 471 -0.31 1.71 -5.76
N THR A 472 0.23 1.76 -4.53
CA THR A 472 0.50 3.01 -3.81
C THR A 472 1.59 3.82 -4.52
N SER A 473 2.68 3.18 -4.93
CA SER A 473 3.78 3.83 -5.67
C SER A 473 3.28 4.41 -7.00
N ASP A 474 2.50 3.66 -7.76
CA ASP A 474 1.89 4.12 -9.02
C ASP A 474 0.91 5.28 -8.79
N TRP A 475 0.10 5.21 -7.74
CA TRP A 475 -0.82 6.28 -7.35
C TRP A 475 -0.08 7.57 -7.02
N LEU A 476 1.01 7.50 -6.25
CA LEU A 476 1.84 8.67 -5.95
C LEU A 476 2.52 9.22 -7.20
N ARG A 477 3.14 8.36 -8.03
CA ARG A 477 3.81 8.77 -9.27
C ARG A 477 2.87 9.48 -10.25
N ARG A 478 1.60 9.10 -10.30
CA ARG A 478 0.57 9.73 -11.16
C ARG A 478 -0.21 10.86 -10.49
N GLY A 479 0.32 11.44 -9.41
CA GLY A 479 -0.30 12.60 -8.76
C GLY A 479 -1.61 12.29 -8.03
N ARG A 480 -1.71 11.08 -7.46
CA ARG A 480 -2.86 10.58 -6.69
C ARG A 480 -4.14 10.38 -7.50
N ASP A 481 -4.03 9.87 -8.72
CA ASP A 481 -5.17 9.58 -9.61
C ASP A 481 -6.19 8.58 -8.99
N PRO A 482 -7.48 8.98 -8.79
CA PRO A 482 -8.53 8.11 -8.25
C PRO A 482 -8.84 6.84 -9.07
N SER A 483 -8.38 6.78 -10.33
CA SER A 483 -8.57 5.61 -11.21
C SER A 483 -7.78 4.38 -10.75
N LEU A 484 -6.66 4.60 -10.05
CA LEU A 484 -5.74 3.56 -9.57
C LEU A 484 -6.14 2.96 -8.22
N LEU A 485 -7.09 3.58 -7.51
CA LEU A 485 -7.53 3.14 -6.19
C LEU A 485 -8.20 1.76 -6.25
N PHE A 486 -7.93 0.92 -5.26
CA PHE A 486 -8.57 -0.40 -5.15
C PHE A 486 -10.07 -0.28 -4.93
N ARG A 487 -10.83 -1.25 -5.47
CA ARG A 487 -12.31 -1.27 -5.41
C ARG A 487 -12.83 -2.71 -5.21
N GLY A 488 -14.05 -2.82 -4.70
CA GLY A 488 -14.80 -4.07 -4.69
C GLY A 488 -14.19 -5.18 -3.82
N SER A 489 -14.02 -6.39 -4.38
CA SER A 489 -13.43 -7.54 -3.67
C SER A 489 -11.98 -7.27 -3.26
N ARG A 490 -11.17 -6.71 -4.17
CA ARG A 490 -9.74 -6.43 -3.94
C ARG A 490 -9.51 -5.48 -2.75
N LEU A 491 -10.27 -4.39 -2.66
CA LEU A 491 -10.19 -3.48 -1.51
C LEU A 491 -10.57 -4.17 -0.19
N ARG A 492 -11.59 -5.04 -0.21
CA ARG A 492 -12.00 -5.78 1.00
C ARG A 492 -10.92 -6.75 1.46
N GLU A 493 -10.33 -7.50 0.53
CA GLU A 493 -9.28 -8.46 0.81
C GLU A 493 -8.03 -7.79 1.42
N VAL A 494 -7.51 -6.75 0.77
CA VAL A 494 -6.37 -5.99 1.28
C VAL A 494 -6.68 -5.31 2.62
N LYS A 495 -7.91 -4.81 2.81
CA LYS A 495 -8.33 -4.19 4.09
C LYS A 495 -8.41 -5.20 5.23
N THR A 496 -8.95 -6.39 4.98
CA THR A 496 -9.00 -7.47 5.98
C THR A 496 -7.59 -7.88 6.39
N TRP A 497 -6.67 -8.00 5.44
CA TRP A 497 -5.27 -8.29 5.72
C TRP A 497 -4.60 -7.14 6.51
N ALA A 498 -4.80 -5.89 6.08
CA ALA A 498 -4.22 -4.69 6.70
C ALA A 498 -4.62 -4.54 8.18
N ALA A 499 -5.86 -4.88 8.54
CA ALA A 499 -6.36 -4.79 9.92
C ALA A 499 -5.63 -5.73 10.91
N GLY A 500 -5.01 -6.81 10.43
CA GLY A 500 -4.18 -7.71 11.25
C GLY A 500 -2.68 -7.42 11.19
N ASN A 501 -2.26 -6.46 10.36
CA ASN A 501 -0.86 -6.20 10.02
C ASN A 501 -0.56 -4.69 9.99
N GLU A 502 -1.18 -3.90 10.89
CA GLU A 502 -1.08 -2.44 10.90
C GLU A 502 0.36 -1.95 11.00
N ASP A 503 1.21 -2.68 11.72
CA ASP A 503 2.62 -2.36 11.88
C ASP A 503 3.44 -2.46 10.59
N LEU A 504 2.99 -3.23 9.59
CA LEU A 504 3.69 -3.40 8.30
C LEU A 504 3.36 -2.30 7.30
N LEU A 505 2.31 -1.51 7.54
CA LEU A 505 1.80 -0.51 6.59
C LEU A 505 2.59 0.81 6.68
N SER A 506 3.04 1.30 5.53
CA SER A 506 3.66 2.62 5.45
C SER A 506 2.61 3.74 5.61
N LEU A 507 3.06 4.96 5.88
CA LEU A 507 2.15 6.13 5.92
C LEU A 507 1.42 6.35 4.59
N ASP A 508 2.11 6.12 3.47
CA ASP A 508 1.56 6.28 2.12
C ASP A 508 0.54 5.18 1.77
N GLU A 509 0.80 3.93 2.15
CA GLU A 509 -0.13 2.81 1.94
C GLU A 509 -1.41 3.01 2.74
N ASN A 510 -1.30 3.50 3.98
CA ASN A 510 -2.46 3.91 4.77
C ASN A 510 -3.27 5.00 4.08
N ALA A 511 -2.60 6.04 3.54
CA ALA A 511 -3.27 7.10 2.80
C ALA A 511 -3.97 6.57 1.53
N PHE A 512 -3.36 5.61 0.82
CA PHE A 512 -3.95 4.95 -0.34
C PHE A 512 -5.20 4.14 0.03
N LEU A 513 -5.18 3.38 1.13
CA LEU A 513 -6.33 2.62 1.62
C LEU A 513 -7.47 3.55 2.07
N GLU A 514 -7.16 4.64 2.77
CA GLU A 514 -8.14 5.64 3.16
C GLU A 514 -8.77 6.32 1.94
N ALA A 515 -7.97 6.67 0.92
CA ALA A 515 -8.45 7.24 -0.33
C ALA A 515 -9.35 6.23 -1.09
N SER A 516 -8.95 4.96 -1.14
CA SER A 516 -9.73 3.88 -1.75
C SER A 516 -11.09 3.70 -1.06
N GLN A 517 -11.11 3.74 0.28
CA GLN A 517 -12.35 3.67 1.06
C GLN A 517 -13.26 4.87 0.82
N ARG A 518 -12.72 6.09 0.80
CA ARG A 518 -13.51 7.31 0.52
C ARG A 518 -14.11 7.27 -0.89
N SER A 519 -13.36 6.76 -1.87
CA SER A 519 -13.81 6.58 -3.25
C SER A 519 -14.94 5.54 -3.38
N GLU A 520 -14.87 4.43 -2.62
CA GLU A 520 -15.94 3.42 -2.64
C GLU A 520 -17.26 3.97 -2.04
N VAL A 521 -17.17 4.74 -0.95
CA VAL A 521 -18.34 5.35 -0.31
C VAL A 521 -19.03 6.35 -1.24
N SER A 522 -18.26 7.22 -1.90
CA SER A 522 -18.82 8.21 -2.83
C SER A 522 -19.44 7.59 -4.09
N GLN A 523 -18.90 6.48 -4.59
CA GLN A 523 -19.48 5.75 -5.71
C GLN A 523 -20.76 4.97 -5.35
N ARG A 524 -20.90 4.49 -4.12
CA ARG A 524 -22.16 3.87 -3.67
C ARG A 524 -23.30 4.89 -3.69
N LEU A 525 -23.06 6.10 -3.18
CA LEU A 525 -24.07 7.17 -3.15
C LEU A 525 -24.56 7.57 -4.55
N THR A 526 -23.67 7.62 -5.54
CA THR A 526 -24.05 7.94 -6.93
C THR A 526 -24.82 6.81 -7.63
N ARG A 527 -24.55 5.54 -7.33
CA ARG A 527 -25.35 4.41 -7.85
C ARG A 527 -26.78 4.41 -7.32
N TRP A 528 -26.98 4.77 -6.04
CA TRP A 528 -28.34 4.94 -5.49
C TRP A 528 -29.08 6.12 -6.13
N ALA A 529 -28.37 7.19 -6.49
CA ALA A 529 -28.97 8.32 -7.21
C ALA A 529 -29.47 7.95 -8.63
N PHE A 530 -28.76 7.07 -9.35
CA PHE A 530 -29.19 6.58 -10.68
C PHE A 530 -30.26 5.47 -10.61
N ALA A 531 -30.28 4.64 -9.56
CA ALA A 531 -31.33 3.65 -9.37
C ALA A 531 -32.69 4.30 -8.98
N GLY A 532 -32.67 5.42 -8.25
CA GLY A 532 -33.88 6.16 -7.90
C GLY A 532 -34.56 6.82 -9.11
N SER A 533 -33.79 7.35 -10.07
CA SER A 533 -34.33 8.03 -11.25
C SER A 533 -34.98 7.08 -12.27
N SER A 534 -34.47 5.86 -12.41
CA SER A 534 -35.01 4.83 -13.30
C SER A 534 -36.32 4.22 -12.77
N ALA A 535 -36.44 4.03 -11.45
CA ALA A 535 -37.69 3.61 -10.82
C ALA A 535 -38.80 4.66 -10.96
N MET A 536 -38.46 5.95 -10.80
CA MET A 536 -39.41 7.05 -10.92
C MET A 536 -39.95 7.21 -12.35
N LEU A 537 -39.10 7.01 -13.36
CA LEU A 537 -39.48 7.07 -14.77
C LEU A 537 -40.43 5.91 -15.15
N LEU A 538 -40.20 4.71 -14.61
CA LEU A 538 -41.11 3.57 -14.74
C LEU A 538 -42.47 3.84 -14.10
N ILE A 539 -42.51 4.44 -12.91
CA ILE A 539 -43.75 4.80 -12.22
C ILE A 539 -44.55 5.82 -13.05
N ILE A 540 -43.89 6.83 -13.61
CA ILE A 540 -44.54 7.84 -14.46
C ILE A 540 -45.13 7.21 -15.73
N ILE A 541 -44.41 6.29 -16.38
CA ILE A 541 -44.90 5.58 -17.57
C ILE A 541 -46.10 4.69 -17.22
N VAL A 542 -46.04 3.93 -16.12
CA VAL A 542 -47.14 3.08 -15.68
C VAL A 542 -48.38 3.91 -15.34
N LEU A 543 -48.22 5.02 -14.61
CA LEU A 543 -49.32 5.95 -14.32
C LEU A 543 -49.92 6.55 -15.60
N GLY A 544 -49.09 6.90 -16.59
CA GLY A 544 -49.56 7.40 -17.88
C GLY A 544 -50.36 6.38 -18.68
N VAL A 545 -49.94 5.10 -18.67
CA VAL A 545 -50.65 4.00 -19.33
C VAL A 545 -51.99 3.69 -18.64
N LEU A 546 -52.01 3.67 -17.29
CA LEU A 546 -53.23 3.47 -16.52
C LEU A 546 -54.26 4.59 -16.73
N TRP A 547 -53.79 5.83 -16.91
CA TRP A 547 -54.65 6.98 -17.23
C TRP A 547 -55.22 6.88 -18.65
N TYR A 548 -54.41 6.51 -19.65
CA TYR A 548 -54.85 6.31 -21.04
C TYR A 548 -55.89 5.18 -21.18
N GLN A 549 -55.80 4.13 -20.35
CA GLN A 549 -56.74 3.00 -20.39
C GLN A 549 -58.06 3.24 -19.62
N GLY A 550 -58.29 4.42 -19.04
CA GLY A 550 -59.58 4.79 -18.45
C GLY A 550 -59.92 4.09 -17.11
N ILE A 551 -58.92 3.49 -16.45
CA ILE A 551 -59.12 2.77 -15.16
C ILE A 551 -59.48 3.74 -14.01
N PHE A 552 -59.17 5.03 -14.15
CA PHE A 552 -59.45 6.08 -13.16
C PHE A 552 -60.34 7.21 -13.73
N SER A 553 -61.46 6.89 -14.39
CA SER A 553 -62.50 7.89 -14.67
C SER A 553 -63.45 8.02 -13.45
N PRO A 554 -63.59 9.19 -12.80
CA PRO A 554 -64.56 9.36 -11.71
C PRO A 554 -66.00 9.29 -12.24
N PRO A 555 -66.97 8.76 -11.47
CA PRO A 555 -68.37 8.64 -11.90
C PRO A 555 -69.03 10.02 -12.04
N ALA A 556 -69.94 10.15 -13.01
CA ALA A 556 -70.69 11.38 -13.27
C ALA A 556 -71.58 11.75 -12.07
N ARG A 557 -71.39 12.95 -11.51
CA ARG A 557 -72.26 13.53 -10.46
C ARG A 557 -73.39 14.35 -11.09
N MET A 558 -74.51 14.52 -10.38
CA MET A 558 -75.60 15.40 -10.81
C MET A 558 -75.11 16.86 -10.86
N GLU A 559 -75.26 17.53 -12.02
CA GLU A 559 -74.99 18.96 -12.16
C GLU A 559 -76.30 19.73 -11.85
N GLY A 560 -76.37 20.37 -10.68
CA GLY A 560 -77.54 21.14 -10.24
C GLY A 560 -77.47 21.52 -8.76
N VAL A 561 -78.22 22.55 -8.34
CA VAL A 561 -78.27 23.00 -6.94
C VAL A 561 -79.26 22.16 -6.12
N TYR A 562 -80.31 21.64 -6.78
CA TYR A 562 -81.28 20.71 -6.20
C TYR A 562 -81.67 19.65 -7.24
N ASN A 563 -81.43 18.39 -6.91
CA ASN A 563 -81.55 17.25 -7.81
C ASN A 563 -82.56 16.24 -7.26
N ILE A 564 -83.41 15.75 -8.15
CA ILE A 564 -84.44 14.76 -7.86
C ILE A 564 -84.14 13.48 -8.65
N ALA A 565 -83.95 12.37 -7.96
CA ALA A 565 -83.78 11.05 -8.57
C ALA A 565 -85.13 10.33 -8.62
N VAL A 566 -85.59 9.93 -9.79
CA VAL A 566 -86.81 9.12 -9.97
C VAL A 566 -86.40 7.68 -10.23
N ALA A 567 -86.62 6.82 -9.24
CA ALA A 567 -86.34 5.39 -9.33
C ALA A 567 -87.39 4.65 -10.17
N PRO A 568 -87.03 3.51 -10.79
CA PRO A 568 -88.00 2.63 -11.43
C PRO A 568 -89.08 2.19 -10.43
N ILE A 569 -90.36 2.24 -10.86
CA ILE A 569 -91.48 1.73 -10.06
C ILE A 569 -91.26 0.23 -9.81
N SER A 570 -91.43 -0.22 -8.58
CA SER A 570 -91.41 -1.65 -8.26
C SER A 570 -92.79 -2.26 -8.46
N ILE A 571 -92.84 -3.57 -8.74
CA ILE A 571 -94.09 -4.32 -8.84
C ILE A 571 -93.99 -5.51 -7.90
N GLN A 572 -94.85 -5.53 -6.89
CA GLN A 572 -94.93 -6.61 -5.92
C GLN A 572 -95.93 -7.65 -6.40
N ALA A 573 -95.42 -8.79 -6.89
CA ALA A 573 -96.23 -9.95 -7.30
C ALA A 573 -96.32 -10.99 -6.16
N ALA A 574 -97.49 -11.62 -5.99
CA ALA A 574 -97.74 -12.65 -4.98
C ALA A 574 -97.01 -14.00 -5.23
N GLY A 575 -96.15 -14.08 -6.26
CA GLY A 575 -95.32 -15.25 -6.59
C GLY A 575 -94.25 -14.84 -7.62
N GLY A 576 -92.99 -15.23 -7.39
CA GLY A 576 -91.82 -14.62 -8.02
C GLY A 576 -91.67 -14.75 -9.54
N SER A 577 -91.02 -13.72 -10.10
CA SER A 577 -90.46 -13.52 -11.45
C SER A 577 -91.45 -13.24 -12.60
N TYR A 578 -91.31 -12.05 -13.19
CA TYR A 578 -91.84 -11.70 -14.52
C TYR A 578 -90.71 -11.21 -15.44
N GLY A 579 -90.88 -11.53 -16.73
CA GLY A 579 -89.96 -11.18 -17.82
C GLY A 579 -90.04 -9.73 -18.29
N GLY A 580 -89.27 -9.41 -19.33
CA GLY A 580 -88.90 -8.04 -19.73
C GLY A 580 -90.03 -7.04 -20.07
N SER A 581 -91.28 -7.48 -20.30
CA SER A 581 -92.41 -6.57 -20.53
C SER A 581 -92.75 -5.74 -19.27
N THR A 582 -92.63 -6.33 -18.09
CA THR A 582 -92.91 -5.67 -16.80
C THR A 582 -91.85 -4.62 -16.45
N GLN A 583 -90.59 -4.86 -16.84
CA GLN A 583 -89.49 -3.89 -16.67
C GLN A 583 -89.66 -2.67 -17.60
N GLN A 584 -90.22 -2.89 -18.80
CA GLN A 584 -90.51 -1.79 -19.72
C GLN A 584 -91.63 -0.90 -19.19
N THR A 585 -92.69 -1.48 -18.62
CA THR A 585 -93.80 -0.71 -18.02
C THR A 585 -93.37 0.06 -16.78
N THR A 586 -92.49 -0.49 -15.94
CA THR A 586 -91.97 0.23 -14.76
C THR A 586 -91.06 1.38 -15.12
N GLU A 587 -90.15 1.20 -16.09
CA GLU A 587 -89.35 2.30 -16.64
C GLU A 587 -90.24 3.36 -17.31
N GLN A 588 -91.34 2.95 -17.97
CA GLN A 588 -92.28 3.86 -18.63
C GLN A 588 -93.05 4.74 -17.63
N ILE A 589 -93.59 4.16 -16.55
CA ILE A 589 -94.29 4.94 -15.51
C ILE A 589 -93.33 5.91 -14.82
N SER A 590 -92.11 5.47 -14.47
CA SER A 590 -91.08 6.34 -13.90
C SER A 590 -90.66 7.44 -14.87
N SER A 591 -90.58 7.16 -16.17
CA SER A 591 -90.28 8.16 -17.20
C SER A 591 -91.40 9.20 -17.32
N TRP A 592 -92.68 8.81 -17.25
CA TRP A 592 -93.79 9.77 -17.21
C TRP A 592 -93.73 10.64 -15.97
N LEU A 593 -93.50 10.05 -14.80
CA LEU A 593 -93.38 10.77 -13.54
C LEU A 593 -92.23 11.78 -13.58
N ALA A 594 -91.05 11.37 -14.04
CA ALA A 594 -89.91 12.25 -14.21
C ALA A 594 -90.18 13.37 -15.23
N GLY A 595 -90.86 13.06 -16.34
CA GLY A 595 -91.29 14.03 -17.33
C GLY A 595 -92.21 15.11 -16.74
N TYR A 596 -93.26 14.71 -16.01
CA TYR A 596 -94.18 15.64 -15.37
C TYR A 596 -93.49 16.49 -14.29
N LEU A 597 -92.61 15.90 -13.48
CA LEU A 597 -91.80 16.64 -12.51
C LEU A 597 -90.90 17.66 -13.22
N SER A 598 -90.24 17.27 -14.30
CA SER A 598 -89.37 18.17 -15.07
C SER A 598 -90.14 19.31 -15.74
N GLU A 599 -91.34 19.04 -16.26
CA GLU A 599 -92.22 20.06 -16.87
C GLU A 599 -92.68 21.11 -15.85
N GLU A 600 -93.02 20.69 -14.63
CA GLU A 600 -93.51 21.59 -13.58
C GLU A 600 -92.41 22.37 -12.86
N LEU A 601 -91.22 21.79 -12.69
CA LEU A 601 -90.11 22.45 -11.99
C LEU A 601 -89.44 23.54 -12.83
N ASN A 602 -89.33 23.34 -14.16
CA ASN A 602 -88.84 24.27 -15.19
C ASN A 602 -87.87 25.39 -14.71
N ASP A 603 -86.82 25.04 -13.98
CA ASP A 603 -85.75 25.92 -13.48
C ASP A 603 -84.39 25.28 -13.81
N PRO A 604 -83.43 26.01 -14.39
CA PRO A 604 -82.12 25.47 -14.79
C PRO A 604 -81.26 24.92 -13.64
N ASN A 605 -81.60 25.25 -12.38
CA ASN A 605 -80.89 24.77 -11.20
C ASN A 605 -81.56 23.56 -10.52
N LEU A 606 -82.74 23.14 -11.03
CA LEU A 606 -83.51 21.99 -10.56
C LEU A 606 -83.48 20.88 -11.62
N TRP A 607 -82.85 19.74 -11.30
CA TRP A 607 -82.69 18.65 -12.26
C TRP A 607 -83.42 17.39 -11.81
N VAL A 608 -84.19 16.80 -12.72
CA VAL A 608 -84.87 15.51 -12.50
C VAL A 608 -84.14 14.45 -13.32
N TRP A 609 -83.59 13.44 -12.66
CA TRP A 609 -82.91 12.31 -13.29
C TRP A 609 -83.76 11.06 -13.21
N HIS A 610 -83.85 10.33 -14.30
CA HIS A 610 -84.43 8.98 -14.37
C HIS A 610 -83.59 8.13 -15.32
N ASN A 611 -83.71 6.80 -15.25
CA ASN A 611 -82.99 5.91 -16.16
C ASN A 611 -83.37 6.18 -17.63
N ASN A 612 -82.57 6.97 -18.33
CA ASN A 612 -82.72 7.29 -19.75
C ASN A 612 -81.45 6.87 -20.54
N PRO A 613 -81.49 6.85 -21.89
CA PRO A 613 -80.34 6.43 -22.71
C PRO A 613 -79.07 7.26 -22.52
N ASP A 614 -79.17 8.51 -22.02
CA ASP A 614 -78.03 9.38 -21.77
C ASP A 614 -77.34 9.04 -20.44
N LEU A 615 -78.11 8.77 -19.39
CA LEU A 615 -77.64 8.29 -18.08
C LEU A 615 -77.02 6.89 -18.19
N LYS A 616 -77.64 5.98 -18.97
CA LYS A 616 -77.10 4.64 -19.26
C LYS A 616 -75.74 4.73 -19.98
N ARG A 617 -75.55 5.70 -20.90
CA ARG A 617 -74.24 5.95 -21.55
C ARG A 617 -73.17 6.46 -20.58
N LYS A 618 -73.56 7.15 -19.50
CA LYS A 618 -72.68 7.61 -18.43
C LYS A 618 -72.41 6.52 -17.35
N HIS A 619 -72.89 5.29 -17.55
CA HIS A 619 -72.76 4.17 -16.60
C HIS A 619 -73.38 4.43 -15.22
N VAL A 620 -74.40 5.28 -15.15
CA VAL A 620 -75.14 5.57 -13.91
C VAL A 620 -76.52 4.92 -14.01
N ILE A 621 -76.88 4.11 -13.01
CA ILE A 621 -78.16 3.38 -12.95
C ILE A 621 -78.82 3.71 -11.61
N ILE A 622 -80.09 4.13 -11.66
CA ILE A 622 -80.96 4.30 -10.50
C ILE A 622 -81.72 2.99 -10.30
N ASP A 623 -81.41 2.24 -9.24
CA ASP A 623 -82.06 0.96 -8.96
C ASP A 623 -83.48 1.14 -8.41
N ALA A 624 -84.34 0.14 -8.64
CA ALA A 624 -85.65 0.08 -8.01
C ALA A 624 -85.50 -0.18 -6.51
N LEU A 625 -86.26 0.54 -5.68
CA LEU A 625 -86.15 0.40 -4.24
C LEU A 625 -86.92 -0.85 -3.74
N PRO A 626 -86.37 -1.59 -2.77
CA PRO A 626 -87.02 -2.74 -2.18
C PRO A 626 -88.26 -2.29 -1.38
N TRP A 627 -89.40 -2.91 -1.64
CA TRP A 627 -90.69 -2.57 -1.00
C TRP A 627 -91.01 -3.43 0.24
N SER A 628 -90.25 -4.51 0.48
CA SER A 628 -90.59 -5.53 1.49
C SER A 628 -90.42 -5.06 2.93
N ASP A 629 -89.61 -4.03 3.19
CA ASP A 629 -89.30 -3.52 4.53
C ASP A 629 -89.10 -1.99 4.47
N PRO A 630 -89.85 -1.18 5.24
CA PRO A 630 -89.69 0.27 5.30
C PRO A 630 -88.27 0.73 5.63
N ALA A 631 -87.54 0.00 6.50
CA ALA A 631 -86.17 0.34 6.85
C ALA A 631 -85.18 0.05 5.71
N ALA A 632 -85.37 -1.07 4.99
CA ALA A 632 -84.59 -1.38 3.80
C ALA A 632 -84.87 -0.37 2.67
N GLN A 633 -86.12 0.08 2.54
CA GLN A 633 -86.53 1.07 1.56
C GLN A 633 -85.92 2.45 1.84
N GLU A 634 -85.95 2.91 3.08
CA GLU A 634 -85.31 4.16 3.50
C GLU A 634 -83.78 4.11 3.30
N ASN A 635 -83.13 2.99 3.64
CA ASN A 635 -81.69 2.82 3.42
C ASN A 635 -81.33 2.82 1.93
N ALA A 636 -82.14 2.18 1.08
CA ALA A 636 -81.94 2.18 -0.37
C ALA A 636 -82.16 3.57 -0.98
N ALA A 637 -83.17 4.31 -0.52
CA ALA A 637 -83.41 5.69 -0.93
C ALA A 637 -82.23 6.59 -0.54
N ARG A 638 -81.76 6.47 0.70
CA ARG A 638 -80.60 7.21 1.21
C ARG A 638 -79.32 6.90 0.44
N GLN A 639 -79.03 5.62 0.19
CA GLN A 639 -77.84 5.21 -0.57
C GLN A 639 -77.89 5.75 -2.00
N THR A 640 -79.07 5.72 -2.64
CA THR A 640 -79.28 6.30 -3.98
C THR A 640 -79.04 7.80 -3.96
N ALA A 641 -79.55 8.50 -2.95
CA ALA A 641 -79.35 9.94 -2.79
C ALA A 641 -77.88 10.32 -2.54
N GLU A 642 -77.16 9.58 -1.68
CA GLU A 642 -75.74 9.81 -1.41
C GLU A 642 -74.88 9.51 -2.64
N THR A 643 -75.19 8.45 -3.39
CA THR A 643 -74.43 8.06 -4.59
C THR A 643 -74.58 9.08 -5.71
N LEU A 644 -75.75 9.68 -5.85
CA LEU A 644 -76.07 10.60 -6.94
C LEU A 644 -76.02 12.08 -6.53
N GLU A 645 -75.81 12.39 -5.24
CA GLU A 645 -75.95 13.73 -4.64
C GLU A 645 -77.36 14.33 -4.84
N ALA A 646 -78.41 13.50 -4.76
CA ALA A 646 -79.81 13.92 -4.88
C ALA A 646 -80.39 14.43 -3.55
N GLN A 647 -81.17 15.50 -3.61
CA GLN A 647 -81.87 16.09 -2.46
C GLN A 647 -83.23 15.41 -2.22
N MET A 648 -83.82 14.81 -3.26
CA MET A 648 -85.07 14.09 -3.19
C MET A 648 -85.01 12.82 -4.05
N VAL A 649 -85.55 11.71 -3.55
CA VAL A 649 -85.67 10.45 -4.31
C VAL A 649 -87.15 10.07 -4.37
N VAL A 650 -87.70 9.95 -5.58
CA VAL A 650 -89.09 9.58 -5.82
C VAL A 650 -89.16 8.14 -6.33
N PHE A 651 -90.03 7.35 -5.73
CA PHE A 651 -90.21 5.93 -6.06
C PHE A 651 -91.66 5.52 -5.82
N GLY A 652 -92.02 4.31 -6.23
CA GLY A 652 -93.35 3.79 -5.97
C GLY A 652 -93.43 2.31 -6.23
N ASN A 653 -94.53 1.71 -5.79
CA ASN A 653 -94.78 0.28 -5.97
C ASN A 653 -96.22 0.03 -6.42
N ILE A 654 -96.38 -0.92 -7.35
CA ILE A 654 -97.68 -1.47 -7.72
C ILE A 654 -97.91 -2.74 -6.90
N ASP A 655 -98.87 -2.67 -5.99
CA ASP A 655 -99.34 -3.82 -5.22
C ASP A 655 -100.39 -4.59 -6.03
N THR A 656 -99.97 -5.74 -6.58
CA THR A 656 -100.85 -6.61 -7.37
C THR A 656 -101.69 -7.56 -6.52
N SER A 657 -101.49 -7.58 -5.19
CA SER A 657 -102.34 -8.36 -4.28
C SER A 657 -103.72 -7.73 -4.08
N GLN A 658 -103.87 -6.45 -4.43
CA GLN A 658 -105.13 -5.72 -4.37
C GLN A 658 -105.89 -5.85 -5.69
N THR A 659 -107.23 -5.84 -5.64
CA THR A 659 -108.08 -5.96 -6.83
C THR A 659 -109.05 -4.77 -6.90
N PRO A 660 -108.84 -3.80 -7.82
CA PRO A 660 -107.75 -3.71 -8.80
C PRO A 660 -106.38 -3.38 -8.15
N PRO A 661 -105.25 -3.72 -8.81
CA PRO A 661 -103.90 -3.35 -8.37
C PRO A 661 -103.78 -1.85 -8.06
N GLN A 662 -102.94 -1.50 -7.10
CA GLN A 662 -102.77 -0.11 -6.66
C GLN A 662 -101.32 0.34 -6.71
N LEU A 663 -101.06 1.46 -7.41
CA LEU A 663 -99.78 2.16 -7.41
C LEU A 663 -99.75 3.15 -6.24
N THR A 664 -98.78 2.98 -5.35
CA THR A 664 -98.47 3.93 -4.29
C THR A 664 -97.16 4.64 -4.59
N LEU A 665 -97.19 5.98 -4.64
CA LEU A 665 -95.99 6.80 -4.80
C LEU A 665 -95.48 7.28 -3.45
N GLN A 666 -94.16 7.28 -3.31
CA GLN A 666 -93.47 7.77 -2.14
C GLN A 666 -92.26 8.59 -2.56
N PHE A 667 -91.81 9.45 -1.67
CA PHE A 667 -90.58 10.19 -1.84
C PHE A 667 -89.81 10.27 -0.54
N TRP A 668 -88.50 10.35 -0.67
CA TRP A 668 -87.57 10.52 0.43
C TRP A 668 -86.79 11.82 0.25
N ILE A 669 -86.52 12.53 1.34
CA ILE A 669 -85.81 13.82 1.34
C ILE A 669 -84.50 13.70 2.11
N SER A 670 -83.40 14.19 1.52
CA SER A 670 -82.07 14.14 2.11
C SER A 670 -81.88 15.13 3.28
N PRO A 671 -81.18 14.74 4.35
CA PRO A 671 -80.87 15.62 5.48
C PRO A 671 -79.74 16.64 5.22
N THR A 672 -79.10 16.62 4.04
CA THR A 672 -77.88 17.41 3.73
C THR A 672 -78.09 18.92 3.49
N LEU A 673 -79.26 19.44 3.80
CA LEU A 673 -79.58 20.86 3.67
C LEU A 673 -80.14 21.34 5.01
N GLY A 674 -79.53 22.38 5.57
CA GLY A 674 -79.85 22.94 6.90
C GLY A 674 -81.24 23.56 7.00
N TYR A 675 -82.28 22.76 6.79
CA TYR A 675 -83.67 23.14 6.93
C TYR A 675 -84.07 23.18 8.41
N ARG A 676 -84.87 24.18 8.80
CA ARG A 676 -85.52 24.23 10.13
C ARG A 676 -86.76 23.33 10.22
N TYR A 677 -86.68 22.14 9.63
CA TYR A 677 -87.70 21.11 9.74
C TYR A 677 -87.00 19.77 10.00
N GLU A 678 -86.61 19.56 11.26
CA GLU A 678 -86.17 18.24 11.75
C GLU A 678 -87.28 17.17 11.57
N ASP A 679 -88.53 17.61 11.33
CA ASP A 679 -89.72 16.79 11.15
C ASP A 679 -90.02 16.34 9.69
N LEU A 680 -89.27 16.80 8.68
CA LEU A 680 -89.53 16.47 7.25
C LEU A 680 -88.52 15.47 6.66
N GLN A 681 -87.82 14.71 7.50
CA GLN A 681 -86.90 13.66 7.07
C GLN A 681 -87.60 12.30 6.97
N GLY A 682 -87.22 11.49 5.98
CA GLY A 682 -87.72 10.12 5.81
C GLY A 682 -88.65 9.93 4.60
N ASN A 683 -89.36 8.80 4.59
CA ASN A 683 -90.25 8.40 3.50
C ASN A 683 -91.66 8.98 3.68
N PHE A 684 -92.15 9.70 2.68
CA PHE A 684 -93.49 10.28 2.65
C PHE A 684 -94.30 9.69 1.49
N GLN A 685 -95.58 9.42 1.71
CA GLN A 685 -96.48 9.00 0.65
C GLN A 685 -97.07 10.22 -0.06
N SER A 686 -97.04 10.20 -1.40
CA SER A 686 -97.69 11.21 -2.22
C SER A 686 -99.11 10.76 -2.55
N GLY A 687 -100.11 11.47 -2.01
CA GLY A 687 -101.52 11.24 -2.31
C GLY A 687 -102.06 9.84 -1.95
N GLY A 688 -103.27 9.55 -2.46
CA GLY A 688 -103.90 8.25 -2.32
C GLY A 688 -103.40 7.22 -3.36
N PRO A 689 -103.63 5.92 -3.15
CA PRO A 689 -103.24 4.90 -4.12
C PRO A 689 -103.97 5.06 -5.46
N ILE A 690 -103.22 4.98 -6.56
CA ILE A 690 -103.73 5.06 -7.93
C ILE A 690 -104.16 3.68 -8.38
N ARG A 691 -105.39 3.53 -8.86
CA ARG A 691 -105.88 2.23 -9.38
C ARG A 691 -105.26 1.93 -10.73
N VAL A 692 -104.63 0.77 -10.87
CA VAL A 692 -104.01 0.29 -12.12
C VAL A 692 -104.82 -0.91 -12.60
N LEU A 693 -105.58 -0.76 -13.68
CA LEU A 693 -106.44 -1.81 -14.21
C LEU A 693 -105.62 -2.95 -14.86
N ASP A 694 -104.56 -2.60 -15.59
CA ASP A 694 -103.61 -3.53 -16.19
C ASP A 694 -102.16 -3.09 -15.87
N PRO A 695 -101.41 -3.85 -15.05
CA PRO A 695 -100.01 -3.56 -14.75
C PRO A 695 -99.05 -3.66 -15.94
N ALA A 696 -99.46 -4.28 -17.05
CA ALA A 696 -98.68 -4.32 -18.28
C ALA A 696 -98.94 -3.10 -19.18
N ASP A 697 -100.15 -2.54 -19.14
CA ASP A 697 -100.55 -1.31 -19.84
C ASP A 697 -101.39 -0.39 -18.92
N PRO A 698 -100.74 0.50 -18.17
CA PRO A 698 -101.40 1.31 -17.14
C PRO A 698 -102.48 2.27 -17.68
N GLY A 699 -102.49 2.56 -18.98
CA GLY A 699 -103.53 3.38 -19.62
C GLY A 699 -103.52 4.87 -19.25
N LEU A 700 -104.46 5.64 -19.84
CA LEU A 700 -104.55 7.10 -19.70
C LEU A 700 -105.03 7.56 -18.31
N GLU A 701 -105.82 6.74 -17.61
CA GLU A 701 -106.32 7.09 -16.27
C GLU A 701 -105.19 7.18 -15.25
N VAL A 702 -104.22 6.25 -15.31
CA VAL A 702 -103.02 6.28 -14.46
C VAL A 702 -102.17 7.50 -14.79
N GLN A 703 -101.99 7.88 -16.06
CA GLN A 703 -101.24 9.08 -16.44
C GLN A 703 -101.85 10.36 -15.84
N SER A 704 -103.19 10.51 -15.89
CA SER A 704 -103.87 11.69 -15.34
C SER A 704 -103.67 11.82 -13.83
N GLN A 705 -103.85 10.73 -13.08
CA GLN A 705 -103.66 10.74 -11.62
C GLN A 705 -102.18 10.86 -11.22
N LEU A 706 -101.28 10.26 -12.00
CA LEU A 706 -99.83 10.37 -11.82
C LEU A 706 -99.37 11.83 -12.02
N LYS A 707 -99.92 12.52 -13.03
CA LYS A 707 -99.64 13.94 -13.27
C LYS A 707 -100.09 14.82 -12.10
N GLU A 708 -101.28 14.61 -11.56
CA GLU A 708 -101.75 15.37 -10.39
C GLU A 708 -100.81 15.21 -9.18
N GLN A 709 -100.39 13.98 -8.87
CA GLN A 709 -99.45 13.73 -7.78
C GLN A 709 -98.04 14.27 -8.07
N ALA A 710 -97.59 14.21 -9.33
CA ALA A 710 -96.32 14.81 -9.76
C ALA A 710 -96.32 16.33 -9.55
N VAL A 711 -97.40 17.03 -9.91
CA VAL A 711 -97.54 18.48 -9.68
C VAL A 711 -97.45 18.82 -8.19
N SER A 712 -98.10 18.02 -7.33
CA SER A 712 -98.00 18.20 -5.87
C SER A 712 -96.57 18.02 -5.36
N MET A 713 -95.85 16.99 -5.81
CA MET A 713 -94.45 16.75 -5.44
C MET A 713 -93.52 17.84 -5.98
N ALA A 714 -93.74 18.32 -7.21
CA ALA A 714 -92.96 19.41 -7.80
C ALA A 714 -93.11 20.71 -7.00
N ARG A 715 -94.34 21.06 -6.58
CA ARG A 715 -94.58 22.24 -5.72
C ARG A 715 -93.89 22.13 -4.37
N LEU A 716 -93.87 20.93 -3.79
CA LEU A 716 -93.14 20.67 -2.55
C LEU A 716 -91.62 20.83 -2.77
N ALA A 717 -91.07 20.26 -3.84
CA ALA A 717 -89.66 20.40 -4.18
C ALA A 717 -89.27 21.87 -4.45
N LEU A 718 -90.10 22.65 -5.15
CA LEU A 718 -89.90 24.10 -5.34
C LEU A 718 -89.88 24.85 -4.00
N GLY A 719 -90.82 24.54 -3.11
CA GLY A 719 -90.85 25.14 -1.78
C GLY A 719 -89.58 24.84 -0.98
N LEU A 720 -89.12 23.59 -1.01
CA LEU A 720 -87.86 23.18 -0.36
C LEU A 720 -86.64 23.85 -1.00
N TYR A 721 -86.60 23.98 -2.32
CA TYR A 721 -85.54 24.67 -3.04
C TYR A 721 -85.49 26.18 -2.74
N HIS A 722 -86.62 26.90 -2.78
CA HIS A 722 -86.66 28.33 -2.41
C HIS A 722 -86.23 28.57 -0.96
N THR A 723 -86.66 27.67 -0.05
CA THR A 723 -86.25 27.73 1.36
C THR A 723 -84.74 27.54 1.53
N GLN A 724 -84.13 26.65 0.75
CA GLN A 724 -82.67 26.43 0.76
C GLN A 724 -81.90 27.69 0.32
N LEU A 725 -82.45 28.47 -0.61
CA LEU A 725 -81.86 29.72 -1.08
C LEU A 725 -82.19 30.94 -0.19
N GLY A 726 -82.94 30.76 0.91
CA GLY A 726 -83.29 31.82 1.85
C GLY A 726 -84.34 32.82 1.32
N GLN A 727 -85.13 32.43 0.32
CA GLN A 727 -86.27 33.20 -0.17
C GLN A 727 -87.53 32.80 0.62
N ALA A 728 -88.29 33.79 1.10
CA ALA A 728 -89.45 33.60 1.99
C ALA A 728 -90.65 32.95 1.29
#